data_AF-A0A267FRE4-F1
#
_entry.id   AF-A0A267FRE4-F1
#
_cell.length_a   1.000
_cell.length_b   1.000
_cell.length_c   1.000
_cell.angle_alpha   90.00
_cell.angle_beta   90.00
_cell.angle_gamma   90.00
#
_symmetry.space_group_name_H-M   'P 1'
#
loop_
_entity.id
_entity.type
_entity.pdbx_description
1 polymer ?
#
loop_
_entity_poly.entity_id
_entity_poly.type
_entity_poly.pdbx_seq_one_letter_code
_entity_poly.pdbx_strand_id
1 'polypeptide(L)'
;MEAASLCTMATCVLNQWSMDFAGNKRRILSSIIEAKRLGASYRLGPELEISGYGCSDHFYEGDTFLHSWQVLRDLLIDPATRDIVCDVGMPVRHLGVAYNCRVVFLNGQVLLIRPKTRMADDGNYRESRWFSRWTKRGEIDKTFQLPDLIESAIGQSTAPFGDAVLAFRDASLGFETCEEIWTIGSSHIDLFLNGVDIVVNSSGSYHQLRKLNRRVDLISSCTNKAGGLYLYSNLRGCDGERVYYDGSALVAMNGRLVAQSRQFALEEVEVTSATVDLEEIRNYRQANRSHCQQSAEAPALTRIAVPQWRLCRQDVAAACQSTNLPMEPRYHTPEEEIALGPACWLWDYLRRSGQSGYFLPLSGGIDSTATSCLVYSMSVQVFESVQSGCQEVLQDLRRIVRDPQFLPGSPQDICSRLFTTCYMGSENSSSETRQRAEQLAKEIGASHLALRIDAAVSALVAIFVACTGLQPKFRAHGGSAQENLALQNVQARVRMVLAYLFAQLVLLARGLTGNLLVLGSANLDEGLRGYMTKYDCSSADVNPIGGISKSDLRSFIRYSMRRHGISILGEIFSAPPTAELEPLAANGQLAQTDEVDMGMTYDELSAYGRLRKLDKCGPVAMFLRLRRLWPQHSAKVVADKVKHFFRSYSINRHKVTVLTPSYHAEAYNIDDNRFDHRQFLYNVNWPWQFQQIDQLVDQMAGCEPVLTTDKMELGHPESSNRAGGTGAGNSGSTYTTTGTVDKIQTNDTTGSKKSVLSSSVGYQGCVRLLAQIGRQRATWRGGIASTPIPPVESAAAKILASGNLAAARRRPQQQQQQLQGRIGKRTSPLAVKANNDSGRCRHRNQSNRAASKVQQLGNVEQAPIVARLTLSPRGCRVVQQQQQHQEPDEPTGHRRFPAPRMRLAIP
;
A
#
# COMPACT_ATOMS: atom_id res chain seq x y z
N MET A 1 5.18 -40.36 -31.85
CA MET A 1 4.77 -39.73 -30.59
C MET A 1 4.54 -38.27 -30.88
N GLU A 2 3.32 -37.79 -30.70
CA GLU A 2 3.00 -36.37 -30.80
C GLU A 2 3.62 -35.64 -29.60
N ALA A 3 4.03 -34.37 -29.80
CA ALA A 3 4.57 -33.58 -28.71
C ALA A 3 3.41 -33.12 -27.82
N ALA A 4 3.44 -33.47 -26.54
CA ALA A 4 2.40 -33.04 -25.61
C ALA A 4 2.33 -31.51 -25.52
N SER A 5 1.10 -31.01 -25.45
CA SER A 5 0.72 -29.62 -25.29
C SER A 5 0.67 -29.16 -23.83
N LEU A 6 0.99 -30.07 -22.89
CA LEU A 6 0.99 -29.81 -21.45
C LEU A 6 2.19 -28.95 -21.05
N CYS A 7 1.90 -27.71 -20.65
CA CYS A 7 2.87 -26.71 -20.21
C CYS A 7 2.80 -26.55 -18.69
N THR A 8 3.91 -26.75 -17.99
CA THR A 8 4.03 -26.47 -16.54
C THR A 8 4.77 -25.15 -16.35
N MET A 9 4.10 -24.17 -15.74
CA MET A 9 4.66 -22.84 -15.47
C MET A 9 4.52 -22.47 -14.00
N ALA A 10 5.45 -21.68 -13.48
CA ALA A 10 5.44 -21.18 -12.12
C ALA A 10 5.28 -19.65 -12.07
N THR A 11 4.45 -19.19 -11.15
CA THR A 11 4.41 -17.82 -10.64
C THR A 11 4.76 -17.85 -9.14
N CYS A 12 5.30 -16.78 -8.59
CA CYS A 12 5.65 -16.72 -7.17
C CYS A 12 5.18 -15.42 -6.50
N VAL A 13 5.19 -15.42 -5.18
CA VAL A 13 5.15 -14.22 -4.34
C VAL A 13 6.38 -14.18 -3.45
N LEU A 14 7.03 -13.01 -3.37
CA LEU A 14 8.28 -12.82 -2.63
C LEU A 14 8.15 -11.68 -1.62
N ASN A 15 8.72 -11.87 -0.43
CA ASN A 15 8.87 -10.83 0.58
C ASN A 15 10.19 -10.07 0.42
N GLN A 16 10.31 -9.37 -0.71
CA GLN A 16 11.48 -8.52 -0.97
C GLN A 16 11.54 -7.35 0.04
N TRP A 17 12.72 -6.75 0.14
CA TRP A 17 12.95 -5.54 0.93
C TRP A 17 13.72 -4.55 0.05
N SER A 18 13.28 -3.30 0.01
CA SER A 18 13.91 -2.26 -0.80
C SER A 18 15.39 -2.10 -0.45
N MET A 19 16.25 -2.17 -1.47
CA MET A 19 17.72 -2.14 -1.37
C MET A 19 18.38 -3.37 -0.70
N ASP A 20 17.63 -4.38 -0.25
CA ASP A 20 18.17 -5.67 0.24
C ASP A 20 18.60 -6.59 -0.91
N PHE A 21 19.55 -6.15 -1.74
CA PHE A 21 20.01 -6.90 -2.91
C PHE A 21 20.47 -8.33 -2.60
N ALA A 22 20.98 -8.57 -1.39
CA ALA A 22 21.42 -9.89 -0.93
C ALA A 22 20.24 -10.83 -0.59
N GLY A 23 19.30 -10.38 0.25
CA GLY A 23 18.10 -11.14 0.57
C GLY A 23 17.15 -11.29 -0.62
N ASN A 24 17.01 -10.26 -1.44
CA ASN A 24 16.22 -10.29 -2.67
C ASN A 24 16.77 -11.33 -3.65
N LYS A 25 18.10 -11.38 -3.88
CA LYS A 25 18.74 -12.44 -4.68
C LYS A 25 18.47 -13.85 -4.11
N ARG A 26 18.58 -14.02 -2.78
CA ARG A 26 18.30 -15.30 -2.11
C ARG A 26 16.86 -15.78 -2.33
N ARG A 27 15.89 -14.88 -2.18
CA ARG A 27 14.45 -15.16 -2.37
C ARG A 27 14.12 -15.50 -3.83
N ILE A 28 14.68 -14.75 -4.78
CA ILE A 28 14.57 -15.03 -6.22
C ILE A 28 15.11 -16.44 -6.53
N LEU A 29 16.35 -16.72 -6.12
CA LEU A 29 17.02 -17.99 -6.37
C LEU A 29 16.26 -19.18 -5.76
N SER A 30 15.79 -19.03 -4.52
CA SER A 30 14.95 -20.03 -3.84
C SER A 30 13.65 -20.31 -4.62
N SER A 31 12.99 -19.27 -5.16
CA SER A 31 11.78 -19.45 -5.97
C SER A 31 12.03 -20.13 -7.32
N ILE A 32 13.23 -19.97 -7.91
CA ILE A 32 13.63 -20.65 -9.15
C ILE A 32 13.94 -22.13 -8.88
N ILE A 33 14.62 -22.44 -7.78
CA ILE A 33 14.86 -23.82 -7.33
C ILE A 33 13.54 -24.55 -7.10
N GLU A 34 12.59 -23.91 -6.41
CA GLU A 34 11.27 -24.49 -6.14
C GLU A 34 10.42 -24.63 -7.41
N ALA A 35 10.44 -23.64 -8.31
CA ALA A 35 9.79 -23.76 -9.63
C ALA A 35 10.30 -24.96 -10.43
N LYS A 36 11.61 -25.21 -10.42
CA LYS A 36 12.20 -26.41 -11.05
C LYS A 36 11.84 -27.70 -10.31
N ARG A 37 11.75 -27.69 -8.98
CA ARG A 37 11.27 -28.85 -8.18
C ARG A 37 9.82 -29.22 -8.52
N LEU A 38 8.99 -28.22 -8.84
CA LEU A 38 7.63 -28.37 -9.33
C LEU A 38 7.55 -28.69 -10.85
N GLY A 39 8.70 -28.85 -11.53
CA GLY A 39 8.77 -29.24 -12.94
C GLY A 39 8.42 -28.14 -13.95
N ALA A 40 8.46 -26.86 -13.54
CA ALA A 40 8.14 -25.74 -14.42
C ALA A 40 9.25 -25.39 -15.43
N SER A 41 8.87 -25.11 -16.67
CA SER A 41 9.77 -24.64 -17.75
C SER A 41 9.95 -23.12 -17.77
N TYR A 42 9.16 -22.40 -16.96
CA TYR A 42 9.13 -20.94 -16.83
C TYR A 42 8.84 -20.52 -15.39
N ARG A 43 9.54 -19.48 -14.89
CA ARG A 43 9.29 -18.84 -13.59
C ARG A 43 9.08 -17.33 -13.78
N LEU A 44 7.92 -16.84 -13.32
CA LEU A 44 7.55 -15.43 -13.24
C LEU A 44 7.80 -14.85 -11.83
N GLY A 45 8.51 -13.73 -11.76
CA GLY A 45 8.77 -12.96 -10.52
C GLY A 45 7.95 -11.66 -10.38
N PRO A 46 7.87 -11.08 -9.17
CA PRO A 46 7.22 -9.80 -8.94
C PRO A 46 7.95 -8.60 -9.57
N GLU A 47 7.27 -7.46 -9.59
CA GLU A 47 7.78 -6.25 -10.23
C GLU A 47 8.94 -5.64 -9.44
N LEU A 48 9.99 -5.25 -10.16
CA LEU A 48 11.23 -4.71 -9.59
C LEU A 48 11.85 -5.59 -8.48
N GLU A 49 11.59 -6.91 -8.48
CA GLU A 49 11.95 -7.80 -7.38
C GLU A 49 13.45 -7.81 -7.01
N ILE A 50 14.38 -7.49 -7.92
CA ILE A 50 15.81 -7.45 -7.62
C ILE A 50 16.14 -6.30 -6.64
N SER A 51 15.57 -5.11 -6.87
CA SER A 51 15.75 -3.95 -5.98
C SER A 51 14.75 -3.93 -4.83
N GLY A 52 13.58 -4.54 -5.00
CA GLY A 52 12.35 -4.17 -4.29
C GLY A 52 11.63 -3.03 -5.02
N TYR A 53 10.31 -2.92 -4.85
CA TYR A 53 9.49 -1.92 -5.53
C TYR A 53 9.54 -0.57 -4.82
N GLY A 54 9.42 -0.56 -3.49
CA GLY A 54 9.35 0.61 -2.61
C GLY A 54 10.64 1.42 -2.45
N CYS A 55 11.63 1.28 -3.35
CA CYS A 55 12.91 2.00 -3.26
C CYS A 55 12.74 3.53 -3.37
N SER A 56 11.59 4.01 -3.86
CA SER A 56 11.26 5.43 -3.96
C SER A 56 12.40 6.22 -4.66
N ASP A 57 12.90 7.31 -4.06
CA ASP A 57 13.91 8.19 -4.69
C ASP A 57 15.30 7.55 -4.85
N HIS A 58 15.57 6.37 -4.27
CA HIS A 58 16.79 5.60 -4.58
C HIS A 58 16.85 5.18 -6.05
N PHE A 59 15.74 5.19 -6.80
CA PHE A 59 15.76 5.01 -8.26
C PHE A 59 16.41 6.16 -9.05
N TYR A 60 16.78 7.28 -8.41
CA TYR A 60 17.68 8.28 -9.02
C TYR A 60 19.16 7.92 -8.91
N GLU A 61 19.53 7.17 -7.86
CA GLU A 61 20.92 6.82 -7.56
C GLU A 61 21.49 5.85 -8.60
N GLY A 62 22.78 5.97 -8.92
CA GLY A 62 23.43 5.05 -9.87
C GLY A 62 23.57 3.63 -9.31
N ASP A 63 23.84 3.55 -8.01
CA ASP A 63 24.16 2.33 -7.27
C ASP A 63 22.99 1.34 -7.30
N THR A 64 21.74 1.81 -7.25
CA THR A 64 20.52 0.99 -7.40
C THR A 64 20.50 0.20 -8.71
N PHE A 65 20.96 0.79 -9.82
CA PHE A 65 21.08 0.10 -11.11
C PHE A 65 22.30 -0.82 -11.13
N LEU A 66 23.45 -0.35 -10.60
CA LEU A 66 24.68 -1.13 -10.53
C LEU A 66 24.52 -2.43 -9.74
N HIS A 67 23.93 -2.35 -8.54
CA HIS A 67 23.65 -3.51 -7.70
C HIS A 67 22.58 -4.42 -8.30
N SER A 68 21.59 -3.86 -9.00
CA SER A 68 20.64 -4.67 -9.77
C SER A 68 21.32 -5.48 -10.89
N TRP A 69 22.24 -4.87 -11.64
CA TRP A 69 23.06 -5.58 -12.63
C TRP A 69 24.01 -6.61 -12.00
N GLN A 70 24.58 -6.32 -10.83
CA GLN A 70 25.40 -7.29 -10.08
C GLN A 70 24.57 -8.51 -9.64
N VAL A 71 23.33 -8.32 -9.16
CA VAL A 71 22.42 -9.43 -8.83
C VAL A 71 22.02 -10.21 -10.08
N LEU A 72 21.69 -9.54 -11.19
CA LEU A 72 21.34 -10.22 -12.45
C LEU A 72 22.51 -11.06 -12.98
N ARG A 73 23.74 -10.54 -12.95
CA ARG A 73 24.95 -11.31 -13.33
C ARG A 73 25.05 -12.59 -12.53
N ASP A 74 24.92 -12.49 -11.20
CA ASP A 74 25.02 -13.64 -10.31
C ASP A 74 23.92 -14.69 -10.63
N LEU A 75 22.69 -14.25 -10.93
CA LEU A 75 21.59 -15.13 -11.36
C LEU A 75 21.81 -15.76 -12.75
N LEU A 76 22.47 -15.06 -13.68
CA LEU A 76 22.78 -15.56 -15.02
C LEU A 76 23.84 -16.68 -15.02
N ILE A 77 24.80 -16.63 -14.09
CA ILE A 77 25.85 -17.65 -13.98
C ILE A 77 25.46 -18.83 -13.07
N ASP A 78 24.50 -18.65 -12.16
CA ASP A 78 24.10 -19.69 -11.19
C ASP A 78 23.57 -20.98 -11.87
N PRO A 79 24.08 -22.18 -11.52
CA PRO A 79 23.59 -23.46 -12.07
C PRO A 79 22.10 -23.73 -11.83
N ALA A 80 21.49 -23.16 -10.79
CA ALA A 80 20.07 -23.34 -10.51
C ALA A 80 19.17 -22.72 -11.59
N THR A 81 19.58 -21.64 -12.25
CA THR A 81 18.77 -20.95 -13.29
C THR A 81 18.87 -21.60 -14.67
N ARG A 82 19.61 -22.71 -14.79
CA ARG A 82 19.68 -23.52 -16.02
C ARG A 82 18.37 -24.29 -16.26
N ASP A 83 18.04 -24.50 -17.53
CA ASP A 83 16.91 -25.29 -18.02
C ASP A 83 15.52 -24.84 -17.50
N ILE A 84 15.40 -23.54 -17.23
CA ILE A 84 14.16 -22.84 -16.95
C ILE A 84 14.26 -21.41 -17.50
N VAL A 85 13.17 -20.87 -18.07
CA VAL A 85 13.11 -19.45 -18.43
C VAL A 85 12.81 -18.64 -17.18
N CYS A 86 13.68 -17.69 -16.86
CA CYS A 86 13.54 -16.80 -15.71
C CYS A 86 13.12 -15.41 -16.17
N ASP A 87 12.08 -14.86 -15.55
CA ASP A 87 11.56 -13.50 -15.77
C ASP A 87 11.65 -12.73 -14.45
N VAL A 88 12.52 -11.71 -14.42
CA VAL A 88 12.90 -10.96 -13.21
C VAL A 88 12.75 -9.45 -13.40
N GLY A 89 12.28 -8.74 -12.38
CA GLY A 89 12.09 -7.28 -12.41
C GLY A 89 13.31 -6.51 -11.89
N MET A 90 13.78 -5.50 -12.64
CA MET A 90 14.82 -4.56 -12.20
C MET A 90 14.78 -3.19 -12.92
N PRO A 91 15.29 -2.12 -12.32
CA PRO A 91 15.44 -0.83 -13.00
C PRO A 91 16.61 -0.87 -14.01
N VAL A 92 16.40 -0.36 -15.22
CA VAL A 92 17.41 -0.29 -16.30
C VAL A 92 17.50 1.11 -16.88
N ARG A 93 18.71 1.57 -17.25
CA ARG A 93 18.92 2.81 -18.02
C ARG A 93 19.20 2.49 -19.48
N HIS A 94 18.43 3.06 -20.40
CA HIS A 94 18.63 2.96 -21.85
C HIS A 94 18.65 4.38 -22.44
N LEU A 95 19.71 4.72 -23.19
CA LEU A 95 19.94 6.06 -23.76
C LEU A 95 19.78 7.22 -22.75
N GLY A 96 20.24 7.02 -21.52
CA GLY A 96 20.15 7.98 -20.41
C GLY A 96 18.79 8.03 -19.70
N VAL A 97 17.78 7.32 -20.21
CA VAL A 97 16.43 7.27 -19.64
C VAL A 97 16.28 6.06 -18.73
N ALA A 98 15.74 6.25 -17.53
CA ALA A 98 15.42 5.16 -16.60
C ALA A 98 14.06 4.52 -16.90
N TYR A 99 14.02 3.19 -16.91
CA TYR A 99 12.84 2.37 -17.13
C TYR A 99 12.70 1.33 -16.02
N ASN A 100 11.46 1.13 -15.57
CA ASN A 100 11.05 -0.09 -14.88
C ASN A 100 11.02 -1.21 -15.93
N CYS A 101 11.84 -2.25 -15.75
CA CYS A 101 12.09 -3.28 -16.76
C CYS A 101 11.93 -4.69 -16.19
N ARG A 102 11.58 -5.60 -17.11
CA ARG A 102 11.62 -7.05 -16.90
C ARG A 102 12.72 -7.63 -17.76
N VAL A 103 13.59 -8.44 -17.17
CA VAL A 103 14.71 -9.09 -17.84
C VAL A 103 14.40 -10.57 -17.92
N VAL A 104 14.25 -11.07 -19.14
CA VAL A 104 13.89 -12.47 -19.40
C VAL A 104 15.12 -13.18 -19.91
N PHE A 105 15.53 -14.26 -19.24
CA PHE A 105 16.74 -15.01 -19.57
C PHE A 105 16.54 -16.52 -19.50
N LEU A 106 17.38 -17.25 -20.22
CA LEU A 106 17.41 -18.71 -20.26
C LEU A 106 18.87 -19.16 -20.45
N ASN A 107 19.31 -20.16 -19.68
CA ASN A 107 20.63 -20.77 -19.83
C ASN A 107 21.81 -19.77 -19.90
N GLY A 108 21.73 -18.71 -19.09
CA GLY A 108 22.76 -17.66 -19.03
C GLY A 108 22.79 -16.76 -20.26
N GLN A 109 21.69 -16.59 -20.99
CA GLN A 109 21.54 -15.62 -22.09
C GLN A 109 20.28 -14.78 -21.87
N VAL A 110 20.41 -13.45 -22.00
CA VAL A 110 19.30 -12.50 -21.92
C VAL A 110 18.55 -12.49 -23.25
N LEU A 111 17.28 -12.93 -23.22
CA LEU A 111 16.40 -13.06 -24.38
C LEU A 111 15.71 -11.74 -24.73
N LEU A 112 15.28 -10.98 -23.71
CA LEU A 112 14.56 -9.72 -23.85
C LEU A 112 14.67 -8.88 -22.56
N ILE A 113 14.83 -7.57 -22.71
CA ILE A 113 14.59 -6.57 -21.67
C ILE A 113 13.34 -5.78 -22.05
N ARG A 114 12.22 -6.01 -21.36
CA ARG A 114 10.91 -5.37 -21.60
C ARG A 114 10.70 -4.20 -20.63
N PRO A 115 10.83 -2.93 -21.06
CA PRO A 115 10.40 -1.78 -20.27
C PRO A 115 8.87 -1.70 -20.14
N LYS A 116 8.38 -1.13 -19.03
CA LYS A 116 6.95 -0.89 -18.74
C LYS A 116 6.37 0.23 -19.64
N THR A 117 5.17 0.01 -20.20
CA THR A 117 4.53 0.90 -21.20
C THR A 117 3.39 1.76 -20.64
N ARG A 118 2.94 1.47 -19.40
CA ARG A 118 1.93 2.22 -18.63
C ARG A 118 2.42 2.33 -17.18
N MET A 119 2.48 3.53 -16.64
CA MET A 119 2.97 3.78 -15.28
C MET A 119 1.79 3.95 -14.31
N ALA A 120 1.98 3.50 -13.06
CA ALA A 120 1.06 3.73 -11.97
C ALA A 120 1.40 5.07 -11.28
N ASP A 121 0.46 6.01 -11.29
CA ASP A 121 0.64 7.38 -10.80
C ASP A 121 -0.56 7.86 -9.95
N ASP A 122 -1.32 6.93 -9.37
CA ASP A 122 -2.46 7.21 -8.48
C ASP A 122 -2.30 6.59 -7.08
N GLY A 123 -3.05 7.12 -6.11
CA GLY A 123 -3.03 6.63 -4.73
C GLY A 123 -1.63 6.72 -4.10
N ASN A 124 -1.03 5.56 -3.79
CA ASN A 124 0.34 5.50 -3.26
C ASN A 124 1.40 5.52 -4.37
N TYR A 125 1.05 5.18 -5.61
CA TYR A 125 1.98 5.10 -6.73
C TYR A 125 2.35 6.49 -7.27
N ARG A 126 3.51 6.57 -7.93
CA ARG A 126 4.08 7.80 -8.52
C ARG A 126 5.22 7.47 -9.49
N GLU A 127 5.12 6.35 -10.21
CA GLU A 127 6.23 5.76 -10.98
C GLU A 127 6.86 6.73 -12.00
N SER A 128 6.07 7.65 -12.57
CA SER A 128 6.55 8.70 -13.47
C SER A 128 7.56 9.67 -12.83
N ARG A 129 7.66 9.70 -11.49
CA ARG A 129 8.69 10.42 -10.75
C ARG A 129 10.10 9.89 -11.05
N TRP A 130 10.23 8.58 -11.24
CA TRP A 130 11.52 7.88 -11.33
C TRP A 130 11.76 7.23 -12.70
N PHE A 131 10.70 6.80 -13.38
CA PHE A 131 10.76 6.03 -14.61
C PHE A 131 9.99 6.68 -15.75
N SER A 132 10.53 6.60 -16.97
CA SER A 132 9.77 6.90 -18.18
C SER A 132 9.03 5.66 -18.67
N ARG A 133 7.81 5.82 -19.17
CA ARG A 133 7.13 4.74 -19.92
C ARG A 133 7.82 4.51 -21.26
N TRP A 134 7.87 3.26 -21.72
CA TRP A 134 8.20 2.97 -23.11
C TRP A 134 7.12 3.52 -24.04
N THR A 135 7.56 4.16 -25.12
CA THR A 135 6.70 4.85 -26.10
C THR A 135 6.58 4.10 -27.42
N LYS A 136 7.61 3.34 -27.79
CA LYS A 136 7.77 2.66 -29.08
C LYS A 136 7.07 1.29 -29.07
N ARG A 137 5.73 1.29 -29.06
CA ARG A 137 4.93 0.06 -28.99
C ARG A 137 5.26 -0.89 -30.15
N GLY A 138 5.49 -2.16 -29.85
CA GLY A 138 5.90 -3.19 -30.81
C GLY A 138 7.31 -3.05 -31.39
N GLU A 139 8.10 -2.06 -30.98
CA GLU A 139 9.49 -1.87 -31.42
C GLU A 139 10.51 -2.39 -30.40
N ILE A 140 11.65 -2.86 -30.90
CA ILE A 140 12.85 -3.20 -30.10
C ILE A 140 14.09 -2.52 -30.65
N ASP A 141 14.95 -2.08 -29.75
CA ASP A 141 16.36 -1.88 -30.03
C ASP A 141 17.09 -3.23 -29.90
N LYS A 142 17.92 -3.58 -30.89
CA LYS A 142 18.78 -4.79 -30.87
C LYS A 142 20.24 -4.47 -30.55
N THR A 143 20.59 -3.18 -30.41
CA THR A 143 21.95 -2.69 -30.18
C THR A 143 22.18 -2.20 -28.76
N PHE A 144 21.22 -2.39 -27.84
CA PHE A 144 21.41 -2.16 -26.42
C PHE A 144 22.58 -3.00 -25.89
N GLN A 145 23.66 -2.32 -25.52
CA GLN A 145 24.85 -2.93 -24.95
C GLN A 145 24.54 -3.38 -23.52
N LEU A 146 24.87 -4.62 -23.20
CA LEU A 146 24.89 -5.10 -21.83
C LEU A 146 26.13 -4.51 -21.12
N PRO A 147 26.09 -4.21 -19.80
CA PRO A 147 27.25 -3.70 -19.10
C PRO A 147 28.41 -4.71 -19.10
N ASP A 148 29.65 -4.22 -19.05
CA ASP A 148 30.90 -5.02 -19.09
C ASP A 148 30.90 -6.21 -18.11
N LEU A 149 30.27 -6.03 -16.94
CA LEU A 149 30.16 -7.05 -15.89
C LEU A 149 29.23 -8.23 -16.26
N ILE A 150 28.32 -8.04 -17.21
CA ILE A 150 27.45 -9.07 -17.79
C ILE A 150 28.16 -9.72 -18.96
N GLU A 151 28.71 -8.94 -19.90
CA GLU A 151 29.44 -9.47 -21.06
C GLU A 151 30.61 -10.37 -20.61
N SER A 152 31.40 -9.92 -19.63
CA SER A 152 32.51 -10.68 -19.04
C SER A 152 32.07 -11.98 -18.32
N ALA A 153 30.78 -12.12 -18.00
CA ALA A 153 30.24 -13.26 -17.26
C ALA A 153 29.51 -14.29 -18.14
N ILE A 154 28.94 -13.87 -19.29
CA ILE A 154 28.15 -14.74 -20.18
C ILE A 154 28.51 -14.65 -21.68
N GLY A 155 29.50 -13.85 -22.06
CA GLY A 155 29.92 -13.69 -23.46
C GLY A 155 28.90 -13.01 -24.39
N GLN A 156 27.86 -12.40 -23.83
CA GLN A 156 26.81 -11.70 -24.56
C GLN A 156 27.00 -10.19 -24.41
N SER A 157 27.29 -9.50 -25.52
CA SER A 157 27.52 -8.05 -25.55
C SER A 157 26.25 -7.21 -25.73
N THR A 158 25.21 -7.74 -26.39
CA THR A 158 23.93 -7.03 -26.59
C THR A 158 22.71 -7.88 -26.26
N ALA A 159 21.61 -7.22 -25.90
CA ALA A 159 20.31 -7.85 -25.70
C ALA A 159 19.19 -7.04 -26.40
N PRO A 160 18.08 -7.67 -26.83
CA PRO A 160 16.90 -6.94 -27.29
C PRO A 160 16.29 -6.12 -26.15
N PHE A 161 16.06 -4.81 -26.38
CA PHE A 161 15.42 -3.90 -25.44
C PHE A 161 14.17 -3.28 -26.07
N GLY A 162 12.97 -3.53 -25.51
CA GLY A 162 11.73 -2.94 -26.02
C GLY A 162 10.50 -3.84 -25.87
N ASP A 163 9.54 -3.68 -26.78
CA ASP A 163 8.20 -4.26 -26.67
C ASP A 163 8.00 -5.38 -27.72
N ALA A 164 8.17 -6.63 -27.27
CA ALA A 164 8.14 -7.82 -28.13
C ALA A 164 7.59 -9.07 -27.41
N VAL A 165 7.20 -10.06 -28.21
CA VAL A 165 6.75 -11.40 -27.79
C VAL A 165 7.90 -12.41 -27.91
N LEU A 166 8.04 -13.34 -26.97
CA LEU A 166 8.90 -14.52 -27.15
C LEU A 166 8.13 -15.63 -27.87
N ALA A 167 8.73 -16.22 -28.91
CA ALA A 167 8.18 -17.33 -29.66
C ALA A 167 9.07 -18.57 -29.48
N PHE A 168 8.68 -19.46 -28.57
CA PHE A 168 9.32 -20.76 -28.34
C PHE A 168 8.87 -21.77 -29.39
N ARG A 169 9.42 -22.99 -29.35
CA ARG A 169 9.15 -24.03 -30.36
C ARG A 169 7.70 -24.55 -30.37
N ASP A 170 6.98 -24.45 -29.26
CA ASP A 170 5.63 -24.98 -29.06
C ASP A 170 4.62 -23.99 -28.46
N ALA A 171 5.06 -22.81 -28.05
CA ALA A 171 4.23 -21.79 -27.41
C ALA A 171 4.79 -20.38 -27.63
N SER A 172 3.95 -19.36 -27.50
CA SER A 172 4.35 -17.95 -27.55
C SER A 172 3.86 -17.17 -26.32
N LEU A 173 4.70 -16.26 -25.84
CA LEU A 173 4.60 -15.64 -24.54
C LEU A 173 4.75 -14.12 -24.62
N GLY A 174 3.77 -13.40 -24.06
CA GLY A 174 3.66 -11.95 -24.08
C GLY A 174 3.68 -11.33 -22.69
N PHE A 175 4.05 -10.05 -22.63
CA PHE A 175 4.42 -9.38 -21.39
C PHE A 175 3.48 -8.22 -21.05
N GLU A 176 2.87 -8.28 -19.87
CA GLU A 176 2.12 -7.18 -19.25
C GLU A 176 2.78 -6.85 -17.89
N THR A 177 2.68 -5.62 -17.37
CA THR A 177 3.39 -5.25 -16.11
C THR A 177 2.53 -4.33 -15.27
N CYS A 178 2.17 -4.78 -14.06
CA CYS A 178 1.19 -4.20 -13.13
C CYS A 178 0.08 -3.38 -13.80
N GLU A 179 0.26 -2.07 -13.91
CA GLU A 179 -0.75 -1.12 -14.36
C GLU A 179 -1.27 -1.40 -15.79
N GLU A 180 -0.47 -2.05 -16.64
CA GLU A 180 -0.85 -2.30 -18.04
C GLU A 180 -2.23 -3.02 -18.20
N ILE A 181 -2.59 -3.95 -17.30
CA ILE A 181 -3.88 -4.70 -17.32
C ILE A 181 -5.11 -3.86 -16.96
N TRP A 182 -4.94 -2.75 -16.24
CA TRP A 182 -6.07 -1.92 -15.75
C TRP A 182 -6.47 -0.85 -16.76
N THR A 183 -5.69 -0.67 -17.83
CA THR A 183 -5.91 0.38 -18.84
C THR A 183 -6.90 -0.05 -19.92
N ILE A 184 -7.67 0.92 -20.45
CA ILE A 184 -8.70 0.66 -21.49
C ILE A 184 -8.09 -0.02 -22.74
N GLY A 185 -6.86 0.36 -23.11
CA GLY A 185 -6.06 -0.25 -24.17
C GLY A 185 -4.94 -1.13 -23.61
N SER A 186 -5.31 -2.11 -22.78
CA SER A 186 -4.39 -3.06 -22.14
C SER A 186 -3.54 -3.85 -23.14
N SER A 187 -2.32 -4.20 -22.74
CA SER A 187 -1.34 -4.89 -23.60
C SER A 187 -1.81 -6.29 -24.01
N HIS A 188 -2.50 -7.02 -23.13
CA HIS A 188 -2.99 -8.37 -23.42
C HIS A 188 -3.97 -8.45 -24.60
N ILE A 189 -4.65 -7.35 -24.95
CA ILE A 189 -5.57 -7.30 -26.10
C ILE A 189 -4.79 -7.51 -27.40
N ASP A 190 -3.77 -6.68 -27.62
CA ASP A 190 -2.90 -6.72 -28.80
C ASP A 190 -2.13 -8.06 -28.87
N LEU A 191 -1.69 -8.56 -27.71
CA LEU A 191 -0.99 -9.84 -27.56
C LEU A 191 -1.86 -11.05 -27.94
N PHE A 192 -3.06 -11.19 -27.35
CA PHE A 192 -3.94 -12.34 -27.63
C PHE A 192 -4.48 -12.31 -29.08
N LEU A 193 -4.76 -11.13 -29.64
CA LEU A 193 -5.08 -11.00 -31.07
C LEU A 193 -3.93 -11.49 -31.96
N ASN A 194 -2.68 -11.25 -31.56
CA ASN A 194 -1.47 -11.79 -32.20
C ASN A 194 -1.19 -13.28 -31.88
N GLY A 195 -2.19 -14.00 -31.39
CA GLY A 195 -2.12 -15.45 -31.14
C GLY A 195 -1.23 -15.86 -29.98
N VAL A 196 -0.76 -14.94 -29.14
CA VAL A 196 0.07 -15.24 -27.95
C VAL A 196 -0.66 -16.25 -27.07
N ASP A 197 -0.08 -17.43 -26.83
CA ASP A 197 -0.71 -18.49 -26.03
C ASP A 197 -0.80 -18.07 -24.54
N ILE A 198 0.25 -17.42 -24.03
CA ILE A 198 0.45 -17.11 -22.61
C ILE A 198 0.78 -15.62 -22.40
N VAL A 199 0.06 -14.95 -21.51
CA VAL A 199 0.44 -13.61 -21.01
C VAL A 199 0.94 -13.72 -19.57
N VAL A 200 2.04 -13.04 -19.26
CA VAL A 200 2.61 -12.99 -17.90
C VAL A 200 2.59 -11.56 -17.37
N ASN A 201 2.11 -11.37 -16.14
CA ASN A 201 2.06 -10.09 -15.43
C ASN A 201 2.84 -10.13 -14.12
N SER A 202 3.91 -9.33 -14.09
CA SER A 202 4.73 -9.06 -12.92
C SER A 202 4.21 -7.78 -12.25
N SER A 203 3.93 -7.81 -10.95
CA SER A 203 3.30 -6.69 -10.22
C SER A 203 3.95 -6.33 -8.88
N GLY A 204 3.84 -5.05 -8.52
CA GLY A 204 4.00 -4.51 -7.16
C GLY A 204 2.67 -3.92 -6.69
N SER A 205 1.68 -4.77 -6.42
CA SER A 205 0.31 -4.35 -6.07
C SER A 205 0.05 -4.46 -4.56
N TYR A 206 -0.07 -3.32 -3.89
CA TYR A 206 -0.25 -3.24 -2.44
C TYR A 206 -1.64 -3.69 -1.95
N HIS A 207 -1.80 -4.06 -0.66
CA HIS A 207 -3.08 -4.40 -0.03
C HIS A 207 -4.02 -3.21 -0.01
N GLN A 208 -5.26 -3.44 -0.38
CA GLN A 208 -6.34 -2.51 -0.06
C GLN A 208 -7.54 -3.36 0.34
N LEU A 209 -8.17 -2.99 1.45
CA LEU A 209 -9.26 -3.73 2.06
C LEU A 209 -10.37 -3.99 1.03
N ARG A 210 -10.74 -5.26 0.84
CA ARG A 210 -11.74 -5.72 -0.14
C ARG A 210 -11.38 -5.51 -1.63
N LYS A 211 -10.09 -5.47 -2.00
CA LYS A 211 -9.66 -5.27 -3.40
C LYS A 211 -9.46 -6.58 -4.20
N LEU A 212 -9.22 -7.71 -3.55
CA LEU A 212 -8.71 -8.91 -4.22
C LEU A 212 -9.65 -9.45 -5.31
N ASN A 213 -10.96 -9.41 -5.10
CA ASN A 213 -11.96 -9.80 -6.12
C ASN A 213 -11.76 -9.03 -7.43
N ARG A 214 -11.61 -7.69 -7.39
CA ARG A 214 -11.41 -6.86 -8.60
C ARG A 214 -10.15 -7.27 -9.39
N ARG A 215 -9.11 -7.79 -8.72
CA ARG A 215 -7.91 -8.34 -9.37
C ARG A 215 -8.21 -9.68 -10.06
N VAL A 216 -8.89 -10.59 -9.37
CA VAL A 216 -9.30 -11.91 -9.91
C VAL A 216 -10.29 -11.77 -11.07
N ASP A 217 -11.30 -10.91 -10.92
CA ASP A 217 -12.34 -10.62 -11.93
C ASP A 217 -11.70 -10.10 -13.22
N LEU A 218 -10.74 -9.18 -13.11
CA LEU A 218 -10.04 -8.60 -14.25
C LEU A 218 -9.19 -9.65 -14.99
N ILE A 219 -8.32 -10.38 -14.28
CA ILE A 219 -7.46 -11.43 -14.85
C ILE A 219 -8.29 -12.55 -15.51
N SER A 220 -9.40 -12.94 -14.87
CA SER A 220 -10.34 -13.92 -15.42
C SER A 220 -11.00 -13.37 -16.69
N SER A 221 -11.47 -12.11 -16.67
CA SER A 221 -12.08 -11.44 -17.83
C SER A 221 -11.14 -11.35 -19.04
N CYS A 222 -9.84 -11.08 -18.82
CA CYS A 222 -8.82 -11.05 -19.88
C CYS A 222 -8.78 -12.37 -20.68
N THR A 223 -8.72 -13.50 -19.97
CA THR A 223 -8.66 -14.84 -20.61
C THR A 223 -10.02 -15.33 -21.09
N ASN A 224 -11.12 -14.96 -20.42
CA ASN A 224 -12.49 -15.24 -20.87
C ASN A 224 -12.78 -14.57 -22.21
N LYS A 225 -12.33 -13.32 -22.39
CA LYS A 225 -12.61 -12.57 -23.62
C LYS A 225 -11.82 -13.10 -24.82
N ALA A 226 -10.58 -13.55 -24.67
CA ALA A 226 -9.71 -13.85 -25.82
C ALA A 226 -9.28 -15.32 -25.94
N GLY A 227 -9.49 -16.13 -24.92
CA GLY A 227 -8.78 -17.40 -24.73
C GLY A 227 -7.29 -17.18 -24.45
N GLY A 228 -6.66 -18.08 -23.73
CA GLY A 228 -5.24 -17.97 -23.34
C GLY A 228 -4.99 -18.29 -21.87
N LEU A 229 -3.71 -18.45 -21.53
CA LEU A 229 -3.22 -18.52 -20.16
C LEU A 229 -2.79 -17.13 -19.69
N TYR A 230 -3.06 -16.79 -18.44
CA TYR A 230 -2.60 -15.57 -17.80
C TYR A 230 -2.00 -15.90 -16.43
N LEU A 231 -0.71 -15.60 -16.24
CA LEU A 231 -0.02 -15.72 -14.96
C LEU A 231 0.15 -14.34 -14.34
N TYR A 232 -0.08 -14.25 -13.03
CA TYR A 232 0.08 -13.04 -12.22
C TYR A 232 1.03 -13.34 -11.06
N SER A 233 2.04 -12.49 -10.87
CA SER A 233 3.00 -12.53 -9.75
C SER A 233 3.00 -11.18 -9.02
N ASN A 234 3.15 -11.21 -7.69
CA ASN A 234 3.08 -10.01 -6.85
C ASN A 234 4.04 -10.11 -5.66
N LEU A 235 4.49 -8.98 -5.13
CA LEU A 235 5.20 -8.94 -3.85
C LEU A 235 4.26 -9.38 -2.70
N ARG A 236 4.82 -9.87 -1.59
CA ARG A 236 4.08 -10.11 -0.34
C ARG A 236 4.90 -9.67 0.87
N GLY A 237 4.45 -8.67 1.62
CA GLY A 237 5.19 -8.18 2.80
C GLY A 237 5.31 -6.65 2.90
N CYS A 238 6.03 -6.17 3.91
CA CYS A 238 6.40 -4.75 4.08
C CYS A 238 7.81 -4.51 3.54
N ASP A 239 7.94 -4.01 2.31
CA ASP A 239 9.24 -3.83 1.63
C ASP A 239 10.01 -2.56 2.04
N GLY A 240 9.56 -1.84 3.08
CA GLY A 240 10.17 -0.61 3.61
C GLY A 240 9.20 0.58 3.65
N GLU A 241 8.14 0.57 2.84
CA GLU A 241 7.08 1.60 2.88
C GLU A 241 5.95 1.26 3.87
N ARG A 242 4.98 2.19 4.01
CA ARG A 242 3.76 2.04 4.84
C ARG A 242 2.72 1.06 4.27
N VAL A 243 2.95 0.58 3.05
CA VAL A 243 2.11 -0.40 2.38
C VAL A 243 2.56 -1.81 2.75
N TYR A 244 1.62 -2.75 2.72
CA TYR A 244 1.88 -4.18 2.74
C TYR A 244 1.48 -4.73 1.37
N TYR A 245 2.35 -5.46 0.69
CA TYR A 245 2.00 -6.13 -0.56
C TYR A 245 1.27 -7.43 -0.25
N ASP A 246 0.15 -7.69 -0.94
CA ASP A 246 -0.82 -8.73 -0.54
C ASP A 246 -0.72 -10.03 -1.35
N GLY A 247 0.45 -10.30 -1.96
CA GLY A 247 0.73 -11.56 -2.62
C GLY A 247 -0.38 -11.96 -3.59
N SER A 248 -0.96 -13.15 -3.36
CA SER A 248 -1.99 -13.73 -4.22
C SER A 248 -1.59 -13.67 -5.71
N ALA A 249 -0.44 -14.25 -6.03
CA ALA A 249 -0.15 -14.74 -7.37
C ALA A 249 -1.26 -15.71 -7.83
N LEU A 250 -1.69 -15.56 -9.08
CA LEU A 250 -2.86 -16.21 -9.69
C LEU A 250 -2.45 -16.81 -11.04
N VAL A 251 -3.11 -17.89 -11.45
CA VAL A 251 -3.07 -18.41 -12.82
C VAL A 251 -4.50 -18.62 -13.29
N ALA A 252 -4.86 -18.03 -14.44
CA ALA A 252 -6.18 -18.18 -15.06
C ALA A 252 -6.05 -18.66 -16.50
N MET A 253 -6.99 -19.48 -16.97
CA MET A 253 -7.06 -20.00 -18.34
C MET A 253 -8.49 -19.93 -18.86
N ASN A 254 -8.69 -19.39 -20.06
CA ASN A 254 -9.98 -19.37 -20.77
C ASN A 254 -11.18 -18.91 -19.90
N GLY A 255 -10.95 -17.94 -19.00
CA GLY A 255 -11.96 -17.37 -18.10
C GLY A 255 -12.12 -18.04 -16.74
N ARG A 256 -11.33 -19.08 -16.44
CA ARG A 256 -11.38 -19.82 -15.17
C ARG A 256 -10.08 -19.66 -14.39
N LEU A 257 -10.17 -19.59 -13.06
CA LEU A 257 -9.00 -19.66 -12.19
C LEU A 257 -8.50 -21.10 -12.09
N VAL A 258 -7.18 -21.29 -12.12
CA VAL A 258 -6.48 -22.59 -12.20
C VAL A 258 -5.52 -22.79 -11.03
N ALA A 259 -4.96 -21.69 -10.49
CA ALA A 259 -4.17 -21.72 -9.26
C ALA A 259 -4.17 -20.36 -8.55
N GLN A 260 -4.03 -20.37 -7.21
CA GLN A 260 -3.99 -19.17 -6.36
C GLN A 260 -3.14 -19.41 -5.10
N SER A 261 -2.15 -18.55 -4.87
CA SER A 261 -1.34 -18.50 -3.63
C SER A 261 -2.05 -17.75 -2.48
N ARG A 262 -1.51 -17.83 -1.26
CA ARG A 262 -2.01 -17.09 -0.08
C ARG A 262 -1.83 -15.57 -0.24
N GLN A 263 -2.84 -14.80 0.18
CA GLN A 263 -2.79 -13.34 0.24
C GLN A 263 -1.86 -12.85 1.36
N PHE A 264 -2.01 -13.43 2.55
CA PHE A 264 -1.21 -13.10 3.74
C PHE A 264 -0.47 -14.35 4.22
N ALA A 265 0.84 -14.20 4.49
CA ALA A 265 1.67 -15.22 5.13
C ALA A 265 3.03 -14.63 5.55
N LEU A 266 3.75 -15.33 6.44
CA LEU A 266 5.02 -14.87 7.01
C LEU A 266 6.27 -15.42 6.30
N GLU A 267 6.14 -16.47 5.49
CA GLU A 267 7.25 -17.09 4.76
C GLU A 267 7.70 -16.17 3.60
N GLU A 268 9.02 -16.05 3.39
CA GLU A 268 9.55 -15.05 2.45
C GLU A 268 9.41 -15.42 0.97
N VAL A 269 9.09 -16.69 0.68
CA VAL A 269 8.93 -17.24 -0.67
C VAL A 269 7.73 -18.18 -0.70
N GLU A 270 6.83 -18.01 -1.66
CA GLU A 270 5.80 -19.00 -2.01
C GLU A 270 5.67 -19.11 -3.52
N VAL A 271 5.72 -20.33 -4.05
CA VAL A 271 5.67 -20.61 -5.49
C VAL A 271 4.40 -21.40 -5.80
N THR A 272 3.71 -21.00 -6.87
CA THR A 272 2.49 -21.63 -7.37
C THR A 272 2.73 -22.06 -8.81
N SER A 273 2.78 -23.37 -9.02
CA SER A 273 2.83 -23.98 -10.36
C SER A 273 1.43 -24.28 -10.89
N ALA A 274 1.24 -24.14 -12.19
CA ALA A 274 0.11 -24.69 -12.92
C ALA A 274 0.61 -25.54 -14.10
N THR A 275 0.09 -26.76 -14.26
CA THR A 275 0.20 -27.53 -15.50
C THR A 275 -1.11 -27.44 -16.26
N VAL A 276 -1.07 -27.01 -17.52
CA VAL A 276 -2.24 -26.77 -18.37
C VAL A 276 -2.01 -27.24 -19.81
N ASP A 277 -3.09 -27.57 -20.53
CA ASP A 277 -3.03 -27.95 -21.93
C ASP A 277 -3.19 -26.72 -22.86
N LEU A 278 -2.18 -26.44 -23.68
CA LEU A 278 -2.22 -25.33 -24.65
C LEU A 278 -3.18 -25.59 -25.82
N GLU A 279 -3.59 -26.84 -26.09
CA GLU A 279 -4.65 -27.12 -27.07
C GLU A 279 -6.05 -26.74 -26.56
N GLU A 280 -6.30 -26.68 -25.24
CA GLU A 280 -7.56 -26.11 -24.73
C GLU A 280 -7.69 -24.63 -25.14
N ILE A 281 -6.59 -23.87 -25.08
CA ILE A 281 -6.53 -22.46 -25.52
C ILE A 281 -6.77 -22.34 -27.02
N ARG A 282 -6.15 -23.22 -27.82
CA ARG A 282 -6.27 -23.21 -29.29
C ARG A 282 -7.68 -23.58 -29.74
N ASN A 283 -8.27 -24.61 -29.13
CA ASN A 283 -9.65 -25.01 -29.38
C ASN A 283 -10.66 -23.92 -28.94
N TYR A 284 -10.48 -23.31 -27.77
CA TYR A 284 -11.32 -22.21 -27.29
C TYR A 284 -11.31 -21.02 -28.27
N ARG A 285 -10.13 -20.66 -28.80
CA ARG A 285 -9.98 -19.62 -29.82
C ARG A 285 -10.64 -20.00 -31.15
N GLN A 286 -10.38 -21.21 -31.67
CA GLN A 286 -10.92 -21.64 -32.96
C GLN A 286 -12.45 -21.82 -32.96
N ALA A 287 -13.04 -22.16 -31.82
CA ALA A 287 -14.50 -22.18 -31.64
C ALA A 287 -15.12 -20.78 -31.79
N ASN A 288 -14.40 -19.71 -31.40
CA ASN A 288 -14.87 -18.34 -31.54
C ASN A 288 -14.42 -17.71 -32.88
N ARG A 289 -15.28 -17.86 -33.90
CA ARG A 289 -14.97 -17.43 -35.28
C ARG A 289 -14.81 -15.92 -35.46
N SER A 290 -15.49 -15.08 -34.67
CA SER A 290 -15.32 -13.62 -34.76
C SER A 290 -14.01 -13.15 -34.14
N HIS A 291 -13.53 -13.81 -33.07
CA HIS A 291 -12.19 -13.56 -32.54
C HIS A 291 -11.12 -13.97 -33.56
N CYS A 292 -11.31 -15.10 -34.26
CA CYS A 292 -10.41 -15.51 -35.36
C CYS A 292 -10.33 -14.47 -36.50
N GLN A 293 -11.43 -13.79 -36.83
CA GLN A 293 -11.44 -12.70 -37.82
C GLN A 293 -10.65 -11.49 -37.32
N GLN A 294 -10.91 -11.03 -36.08
CA GLN A 294 -10.17 -9.91 -35.48
C GLN A 294 -8.67 -10.20 -35.34
N SER A 295 -8.28 -11.45 -35.02
CA SER A 295 -6.89 -11.89 -34.97
C SER A 295 -6.21 -11.88 -36.36
N ALA A 296 -6.96 -12.16 -37.43
CA ALA A 296 -6.43 -12.11 -38.80
C ALA A 296 -6.27 -10.67 -39.35
N GLU A 297 -7.03 -9.72 -38.79
CA GLU A 297 -6.94 -8.28 -39.09
C GLU A 297 -5.89 -7.55 -38.20
N ALA A 298 -5.37 -8.21 -37.18
CA ALA A 298 -4.51 -7.59 -36.17
C ALA A 298 -3.12 -7.20 -36.72
N PRO A 299 -2.59 -5.99 -36.42
CA PRO A 299 -1.22 -5.63 -36.74
C PRO A 299 -0.21 -6.59 -36.08
N ALA A 300 0.74 -7.08 -36.88
CA ALA A 300 1.75 -8.03 -36.42
C ALA A 300 2.71 -7.40 -35.39
N LEU A 301 2.80 -8.02 -34.20
CA LEU A 301 3.77 -7.65 -33.17
C LEU A 301 5.16 -8.23 -33.46
N THR A 302 6.20 -7.52 -33.01
CA THR A 302 7.58 -8.04 -33.04
C THR A 302 7.70 -9.31 -32.20
N ARG A 303 8.21 -10.37 -32.82
CA ARG A 303 8.51 -11.65 -32.18
C ARG A 303 10.01 -11.92 -32.15
N ILE A 304 10.53 -12.38 -31.01
CA ILE A 304 11.88 -12.90 -30.83
C ILE A 304 11.78 -14.41 -30.77
N ALA A 305 12.41 -15.10 -31.73
CA ALA A 305 12.35 -16.55 -31.82
C ALA A 305 13.34 -17.22 -30.85
N VAL A 306 12.86 -18.23 -30.12
CA VAL A 306 13.63 -19.08 -29.20
C VAL A 306 13.41 -20.56 -29.57
N PRO A 307 13.72 -20.98 -30.82
CA PRO A 307 13.36 -22.31 -31.36
C PRO A 307 14.13 -23.46 -30.69
N GLN A 308 15.20 -23.17 -29.96
CA GLN A 308 15.98 -24.13 -29.18
C GLN A 308 15.28 -24.56 -27.89
N TRP A 309 14.22 -23.87 -27.45
CA TRP A 309 13.54 -24.13 -26.19
C TRP A 309 12.05 -24.49 -26.38
N ARG A 310 11.53 -25.25 -25.42
CA ARG A 310 10.15 -25.73 -25.34
C ARG A 310 9.56 -25.34 -23.99
N LEU A 311 8.33 -24.85 -23.96
CA LEU A 311 7.62 -24.66 -22.69
C LEU A 311 6.84 -25.91 -22.28
N CYS A 312 6.42 -26.74 -23.25
CA CYS A 312 5.69 -27.97 -22.98
C CYS A 312 6.61 -29.10 -22.48
N ARG A 313 6.10 -29.91 -21.54
CA ARG A 313 6.80 -31.08 -21.00
C ARG A 313 6.86 -32.22 -22.04
N GLN A 314 7.99 -32.93 -22.08
CA GLN A 314 8.15 -34.11 -22.93
C GLN A 314 7.64 -35.40 -22.27
N ASP A 315 7.79 -35.52 -20.95
CA ASP A 315 7.15 -36.59 -20.17
C ASP A 315 5.68 -36.21 -19.91
N VAL A 316 4.82 -36.79 -20.74
CA VAL A 316 3.36 -36.63 -20.74
C VAL A 316 2.71 -37.29 -19.53
N ALA A 317 3.25 -38.43 -19.07
CA ALA A 317 2.59 -39.26 -18.06
C ALA A 317 2.53 -38.55 -16.70
N ALA A 318 3.66 -37.99 -16.24
CA ALA A 318 3.65 -37.20 -15.02
C ALA A 318 3.08 -35.78 -15.23
N ALA A 319 3.02 -35.27 -16.48
CA ALA A 319 2.32 -34.02 -16.78
C ALA A 319 0.80 -34.15 -16.59
N CYS A 320 0.19 -35.22 -17.10
CA CYS A 320 -1.24 -35.50 -16.92
C CYS A 320 -1.62 -35.66 -15.44
N GLN A 321 -0.72 -36.21 -14.63
CA GLN A 321 -0.92 -36.34 -13.18
C GLN A 321 -0.81 -35.01 -12.42
N SER A 322 -0.19 -33.99 -13.02
CA SER A 322 -0.04 -32.65 -12.44
C SER A 322 -0.94 -31.59 -13.07
N THR A 323 -1.81 -31.94 -14.02
CA THR A 323 -2.75 -31.01 -14.68
C THR A 323 -3.70 -30.37 -13.66
N ASN A 324 -3.69 -29.05 -13.59
CA ASN A 324 -4.54 -28.29 -12.69
C ASN A 324 -5.96 -28.18 -13.26
N LEU A 325 -6.96 -28.59 -12.48
CA LEU A 325 -8.36 -28.35 -12.79
C LEU A 325 -8.78 -26.93 -12.38
N PRO A 326 -9.86 -26.37 -12.97
CA PRO A 326 -10.46 -25.12 -12.51
C PRO A 326 -10.79 -25.13 -11.02
N MET A 327 -10.56 -24.00 -10.35
CA MET A 327 -10.85 -23.80 -8.93
C MET A 327 -11.67 -22.52 -8.69
N GLU A 328 -12.50 -22.52 -7.65
CA GLU A 328 -13.16 -21.31 -7.17
C GLU A 328 -12.15 -20.38 -6.46
N PRO A 329 -12.28 -19.05 -6.62
CA PRO A 329 -11.39 -18.10 -5.96
C PRO A 329 -11.62 -18.06 -4.45
N ARG A 330 -10.51 -18.08 -3.70
CA ARG A 330 -10.52 -17.94 -2.24
C ARG A 330 -10.40 -16.47 -1.87
N TYR A 331 -11.30 -16.00 -1.02
CA TYR A 331 -11.34 -14.64 -0.48
C TYR A 331 -11.42 -14.68 1.05
N HIS A 332 -10.83 -13.67 1.68
CA HIS A 332 -10.99 -13.41 3.11
C HIS A 332 -12.20 -12.52 3.36
N THR A 333 -12.80 -12.61 4.56
CA THR A 333 -13.75 -11.56 5.00
C THR A 333 -13.00 -10.26 5.30
N PRO A 334 -13.66 -9.09 5.36
CA PRO A 334 -12.98 -7.84 5.72
C PRO A 334 -12.31 -7.91 7.10
N GLU A 335 -12.91 -8.62 8.06
CA GLU A 335 -12.35 -8.83 9.38
C GLU A 335 -11.13 -9.76 9.36
N GLU A 336 -11.07 -10.72 8.44
CA GLU A 336 -9.90 -11.58 8.21
C GLU A 336 -8.77 -10.82 7.50
N GLU A 337 -9.07 -10.00 6.48
CA GLU A 337 -8.07 -9.11 5.86
C GLU A 337 -7.45 -8.17 6.91
N ILE A 338 -8.25 -7.67 7.86
CA ILE A 338 -7.77 -6.86 9.00
C ILE A 338 -7.00 -7.71 10.01
N ALA A 339 -7.43 -8.93 10.31
CA ALA A 339 -6.72 -9.81 11.25
C ALA A 339 -5.34 -10.23 10.73
N LEU A 340 -5.19 -10.40 9.40
CA LEU A 340 -4.00 -10.98 8.78
C LEU A 340 -3.03 -9.92 8.24
N GLY A 341 -3.50 -8.95 7.44
CA GLY A 341 -2.65 -8.00 6.72
C GLY A 341 -1.80 -7.08 7.62
N PRO A 342 -2.44 -6.26 8.49
CA PRO A 342 -1.75 -5.48 9.51
C PRO A 342 -0.86 -6.30 10.43
N ALA A 343 -1.22 -7.55 10.74
CA ALA A 343 -0.42 -8.45 11.58
C ALA A 343 0.86 -8.93 10.87
N CYS A 344 0.79 -9.32 9.60
CA CYS A 344 1.97 -9.63 8.79
C CYS A 344 2.87 -8.41 8.57
N TRP A 345 2.28 -7.21 8.41
CA TRP A 345 3.02 -5.96 8.30
C TRP A 345 3.76 -5.63 9.60
N LEU A 346 3.13 -5.81 10.77
CA LEU A 346 3.81 -5.71 12.06
C LEU A 346 5.01 -6.69 12.14
N TRP A 347 4.82 -7.97 11.80
CA TRP A 347 5.91 -8.95 11.82
C TRP A 347 7.12 -8.52 10.98
N ASP A 348 6.89 -8.09 9.73
CA ASP A 348 7.97 -7.56 8.88
C ASP A 348 8.60 -6.30 9.47
N TYR A 349 7.81 -5.36 10.01
CA TYR A 349 8.33 -4.14 10.61
C TYR A 349 9.23 -4.44 11.82
N LEU A 350 8.82 -5.35 12.70
CA LEU A 350 9.59 -5.75 13.88
C LEU A 350 10.90 -6.44 13.48
N ARG A 351 10.82 -7.47 12.63
CA ARG A 351 12.01 -8.27 12.27
C ARG A 351 13.02 -7.47 11.44
N ARG A 352 12.56 -6.52 10.60
CA ARG A 352 13.42 -5.67 9.75
C ARG A 352 13.99 -4.43 10.48
N SER A 353 13.26 -3.85 11.44
CA SER A 353 13.72 -2.69 12.22
C SER A 353 14.78 -3.00 13.28
N GLY A 354 15.00 -4.29 13.60
CA GLY A 354 15.96 -4.71 14.62
C GLY A 354 15.56 -4.40 16.07
N GLN A 355 14.33 -3.94 16.30
CA GLN A 355 13.79 -3.71 17.64
C GLN A 355 13.40 -5.03 18.32
N SER A 356 13.17 -4.98 19.63
CA SER A 356 12.95 -6.17 20.47
C SER A 356 11.50 -6.34 20.95
N GLY A 357 10.56 -5.59 20.38
CA GLY A 357 9.13 -5.74 20.59
C GLY A 357 8.35 -4.44 20.38
N TYR A 358 7.17 -4.39 20.98
CA TYR A 358 6.21 -3.29 20.92
C TYR A 358 5.86 -2.74 22.30
N PHE A 359 5.61 -1.43 22.35
CA PHE A 359 5.02 -0.73 23.48
C PHE A 359 3.71 -0.07 23.05
N LEU A 360 2.61 -0.35 23.76
CA LEU A 360 1.31 0.29 23.51
C LEU A 360 0.74 0.97 24.76
N PRO A 361 0.42 2.28 24.69
CA PRO A 361 -0.50 2.93 25.62
C PRO A 361 -1.91 2.30 25.50
N LEU A 362 -2.27 1.43 26.43
CA LEU A 362 -3.52 0.66 26.41
C LEU A 362 -4.57 1.35 27.28
N SER A 363 -5.64 1.84 26.66
CA SER A 363 -6.66 2.67 27.33
C SER A 363 -7.90 1.91 27.82
N GLY A 364 -8.04 0.61 27.50
CA GLY A 364 -9.27 -0.15 27.79
C GLY A 364 -10.48 0.25 26.91
N GLY A 365 -10.23 1.04 25.86
CA GLY A 365 -11.18 1.37 24.80
C GLY A 365 -10.92 0.57 23.51
N ILE A 366 -11.85 0.67 22.55
CA ILE A 366 -11.92 -0.19 21.35
C ILE A 366 -10.64 -0.16 20.49
N ASP A 367 -10.03 1.00 20.30
CA ASP A 367 -8.98 1.16 19.29
C ASP A 367 -7.62 0.64 19.75
N SER A 368 -7.22 0.94 20.99
CA SER A 368 -6.03 0.33 21.61
C SER A 368 -6.23 -1.17 21.87
N THR A 369 -7.47 -1.60 22.08
CA THR A 369 -7.86 -3.02 22.10
C THR A 369 -7.68 -3.66 20.72
N ALA A 370 -8.09 -3.01 19.63
CA ALA A 370 -7.90 -3.52 18.27
C ALA A 370 -6.42 -3.62 17.91
N THR A 371 -5.60 -2.62 18.24
CA THR A 371 -4.14 -2.69 18.10
C THR A 371 -3.55 -3.87 18.88
N SER A 372 -4.06 -4.14 20.09
CA SER A 372 -3.65 -5.30 20.90
C SER A 372 -4.04 -6.64 20.26
N CYS A 373 -5.25 -6.75 19.72
CA CYS A 373 -5.71 -7.92 18.96
C CYS A 373 -4.87 -8.18 17.70
N LEU A 374 -4.34 -7.13 17.05
CA LEU A 374 -3.44 -7.29 15.89
C LEU A 374 -2.05 -7.81 16.28
N VAL A 375 -1.47 -7.35 17.40
CA VAL A 375 -0.21 -7.91 17.93
C VAL A 375 -0.40 -9.35 18.41
N TYR A 376 -1.58 -9.68 18.96
CA TYR A 376 -1.91 -11.07 19.29
C TYR A 376 -2.13 -11.92 18.03
N SER A 377 -2.82 -11.42 17.00
CA SER A 377 -2.96 -12.10 15.70
C SER A 377 -1.62 -12.35 15.01
N MET A 378 -0.69 -11.39 15.08
CA MET A 378 0.70 -11.57 14.67
C MET A 378 1.36 -12.71 15.45
N SER A 379 1.18 -12.75 16.77
CA SER A 379 1.71 -13.81 17.63
C SER A 379 1.10 -15.19 17.30
N VAL A 380 -0.18 -15.25 16.93
CA VAL A 380 -0.85 -16.47 16.44
C VAL A 380 -0.24 -16.92 15.11
N GLN A 381 -0.07 -16.03 14.13
CA GLN A 381 0.53 -16.39 12.84
C GLN A 381 2.00 -16.83 12.98
N VAL A 382 2.79 -16.18 13.83
CA VAL A 382 4.18 -16.60 14.12
C VAL A 382 4.18 -17.98 14.76
N PHE A 383 3.27 -18.26 15.70
CA PHE A 383 3.11 -19.60 16.28
C PHE A 383 2.73 -20.64 15.22
N GLU A 384 1.69 -20.38 14.40
CA GLU A 384 1.24 -21.28 13.34
C GLU A 384 2.35 -21.57 12.30
N SER A 385 3.13 -20.57 11.90
CA SER A 385 4.31 -20.75 11.02
C SER A 385 5.47 -21.51 11.69
N VAL A 386 5.68 -21.36 13.00
CA VAL A 386 6.68 -22.18 13.73
C VAL A 386 6.22 -23.64 13.81
N GLN A 387 4.93 -23.89 14.09
CA GLN A 387 4.37 -25.25 14.14
C GLN A 387 4.31 -25.94 12.77
N SER A 388 4.16 -25.18 11.67
CA SER A 388 4.32 -25.72 10.30
C SER A 388 5.78 -25.99 9.90
N GLY A 389 6.74 -25.68 10.78
CA GLY A 389 8.16 -25.97 10.60
C GLY A 389 8.98 -24.87 9.94
N CYS A 390 8.44 -23.66 9.74
CA CYS A 390 9.14 -22.56 9.06
C CYS A 390 10.37 -22.09 9.86
N GLN A 391 11.56 -22.50 9.41
CA GLN A 391 12.82 -22.19 10.06
C GLN A 391 13.18 -20.70 9.99
N GLU A 392 12.79 -19.99 8.92
CA GLU A 392 13.04 -18.54 8.80
C GLU A 392 12.32 -17.76 9.91
N VAL A 393 11.03 -18.03 10.11
CA VAL A 393 10.21 -17.39 11.15
C VAL A 393 10.71 -17.76 12.56
N LEU A 394 11.11 -19.01 12.80
CA LEU A 394 11.68 -19.43 14.08
C LEU A 394 13.03 -18.75 14.38
N GLN A 395 13.89 -18.59 13.37
CA GLN A 395 15.18 -17.90 13.51
C GLN A 395 14.99 -16.40 13.77
N ASP A 396 14.09 -15.74 13.04
CA ASP A 396 13.76 -14.33 13.29
C ASP A 396 13.14 -14.14 14.67
N LEU A 397 12.23 -15.02 15.11
CA LEU A 397 11.64 -14.97 16.46
C LEU A 397 12.73 -15.06 17.54
N ARG A 398 13.60 -16.08 17.48
CA ARG A 398 14.73 -16.28 18.40
C ARG A 398 15.69 -15.10 18.43
N ARG A 399 15.97 -14.50 17.27
CA ARG A 399 16.78 -13.28 17.11
C ARG A 399 16.14 -12.08 17.80
N ILE A 400 14.83 -11.87 17.66
CA ILE A 400 14.11 -10.75 18.27
C ILE A 400 14.02 -10.90 19.80
N VAL A 401 13.67 -12.09 20.30
CA VAL A 401 13.59 -12.36 21.75
C VAL A 401 14.94 -12.55 22.44
N ARG A 402 16.04 -12.61 21.66
CA ARG A 402 17.43 -12.78 22.09
C ARG A 402 17.71 -14.09 22.85
N ASP A 403 16.95 -15.12 22.52
CA ASP A 403 17.06 -16.46 23.11
C ASP A 403 17.12 -17.51 21.98
N PRO A 404 18.28 -18.16 21.74
CA PRO A 404 18.45 -19.12 20.66
C PRO A 404 17.78 -20.48 20.93
N GLN A 405 17.38 -20.76 22.18
CA GLN A 405 16.70 -21.99 22.56
C GLN A 405 15.17 -21.83 22.54
N PHE A 406 14.66 -20.59 22.64
CA PHE A 406 13.23 -20.29 22.69
C PHE A 406 12.41 -21.06 21.65
N LEU A 407 11.37 -21.73 22.13
CA LEU A 407 10.37 -22.42 21.33
C LEU A 407 9.03 -22.13 22.01
N PRO A 408 8.11 -21.38 21.37
CA PRO A 408 6.85 -21.01 22.00
C PRO A 408 5.93 -22.24 22.14
N GLY A 409 5.31 -22.41 23.31
CA GLY A 409 4.25 -23.39 23.52
C GLY A 409 2.87 -22.87 23.10
N SER A 410 2.72 -21.55 23.04
CA SER A 410 1.49 -20.82 22.75
C SER A 410 1.74 -19.46 22.06
N PRO A 411 0.73 -18.87 21.42
CA PRO A 411 0.77 -17.46 21.00
C PRO A 411 1.01 -16.48 22.16
N GLN A 412 0.50 -16.79 23.36
CA GLN A 412 0.72 -16.00 24.58
C GLN A 412 2.20 -15.92 24.97
N ASP A 413 2.98 -17.00 24.79
CA ASP A 413 4.42 -16.99 25.09
C ASP A 413 5.15 -15.97 24.21
N ILE A 414 4.82 -15.92 22.91
CA ILE A 414 5.36 -14.95 21.96
C ILE A 414 4.95 -13.54 22.36
N CYS A 415 3.66 -13.34 22.64
CA CYS A 415 3.10 -12.06 23.07
C CYS A 415 3.79 -11.54 24.34
N SER A 416 4.07 -12.39 25.32
CA SER A 416 4.73 -12.03 26.59
C SER A 416 6.15 -11.50 26.41
N ARG A 417 6.86 -11.96 25.36
CA ARG A 417 8.22 -11.53 25.02
C ARG A 417 8.23 -10.31 24.11
N LEU A 418 7.28 -10.23 23.17
CA LEU A 418 7.26 -9.20 22.12
C LEU A 418 6.37 -7.99 22.44
N PHE A 419 5.46 -8.05 23.42
CA PHE A 419 4.47 -7.01 23.64
C PHE A 419 4.41 -6.51 25.09
N THR A 420 4.66 -5.22 25.27
CA THR A 420 4.42 -4.50 26.53
C THR A 420 3.25 -3.54 26.35
N THR A 421 2.29 -3.58 27.28
CA THR A 421 1.15 -2.66 27.32
C THR A 421 1.23 -1.80 28.56
N CYS A 422 0.75 -0.55 28.50
CA CYS A 422 0.74 0.35 29.65
C CYS A 422 -0.56 1.15 29.74
N TYR A 423 -1.30 0.93 30.83
CA TYR A 423 -2.41 1.81 31.23
C TYR A 423 -1.88 3.04 31.96
N MET A 424 -2.32 4.22 31.55
CA MET A 424 -1.86 5.51 32.08
C MET A 424 -3.04 6.35 32.56
N GLY A 425 -3.54 6.06 33.76
CA GLY A 425 -4.68 6.76 34.34
C GLY A 425 -4.33 8.16 34.85
N SER A 426 -5.34 9.03 34.91
CA SER A 426 -5.33 10.25 35.73
C SER A 426 -6.43 10.17 36.79
N GLU A 427 -6.54 11.20 37.63
CA GLU A 427 -7.64 11.40 38.59
C GLU A 427 -9.05 11.36 37.96
N ASN A 428 -9.13 11.57 36.64
CA ASN A 428 -10.36 11.55 35.85
C ASN A 428 -10.71 10.16 35.27
N SER A 429 -9.81 9.17 35.37
CA SER A 429 -9.98 7.86 34.72
C SER A 429 -10.72 6.85 35.60
N SER A 430 -11.61 6.05 35.00
CA SER A 430 -12.42 5.08 35.73
C SER A 430 -11.61 3.86 36.22
N SER A 431 -12.17 3.11 37.17
CA SER A 431 -11.60 1.83 37.57
C SER A 431 -11.81 0.76 36.49
N GLU A 432 -12.85 0.95 35.69
CA GLU A 432 -13.38 0.04 34.69
C GLU A 432 -12.54 0.08 33.39
N THR A 433 -12.09 1.26 32.92
CA THR A 433 -11.11 1.33 31.81
C THR A 433 -9.79 0.67 32.18
N ARG A 434 -9.33 0.87 33.43
CA ARG A 434 -8.15 0.17 33.96
C ARG A 434 -8.35 -1.35 33.98
N GLN A 435 -9.45 -1.84 34.54
CA GLN A 435 -9.72 -3.28 34.66
C GLN A 435 -9.80 -3.95 33.28
N ARG A 436 -10.46 -3.32 32.30
CA ARG A 436 -10.49 -3.81 30.90
C ARG A 436 -9.10 -3.88 30.28
N ALA A 437 -8.26 -2.87 30.48
CA ALA A 437 -6.89 -2.86 29.98
C ALA A 437 -6.02 -3.98 30.60
N GLU A 438 -6.11 -4.16 31.92
CA GLU A 438 -5.34 -5.15 32.68
C GLU A 438 -5.76 -6.58 32.34
N GLN A 439 -7.08 -6.86 32.28
CA GLN A 439 -7.61 -8.18 31.92
C GLN A 439 -7.37 -8.51 30.44
N LEU A 440 -7.44 -7.55 29.51
CA LEU A 440 -7.08 -7.79 28.11
C LEU A 440 -5.61 -8.17 27.95
N ALA A 441 -4.70 -7.41 28.57
CA ALA A 441 -3.27 -7.71 28.52
C ALA A 441 -2.98 -9.12 29.06
N LYS A 442 -3.65 -9.51 30.16
CA LYS A 442 -3.57 -10.84 30.75
C LYS A 442 -4.09 -11.95 29.83
N GLU A 443 -5.25 -11.80 29.20
CA GLU A 443 -5.84 -12.81 28.30
C GLU A 443 -4.99 -13.05 27.04
N ILE A 444 -4.37 -12.01 26.48
CA ILE A 444 -3.46 -12.13 25.32
C ILE A 444 -2.01 -12.47 25.71
N GLY A 445 -1.68 -12.53 27.00
CA GLY A 445 -0.33 -12.82 27.51
C GLY A 445 0.67 -11.66 27.45
N ALA A 446 0.23 -10.42 27.16
CA ALA A 446 1.10 -9.25 27.07
C ALA A 446 1.63 -8.79 28.43
N SER A 447 2.86 -8.27 28.46
CA SER A 447 3.47 -7.75 29.69
C SER A 447 2.87 -6.39 30.06
N HIS A 448 2.02 -6.35 31.10
CA HIS A 448 1.26 -5.15 31.47
C HIS A 448 1.98 -4.23 32.48
N LEU A 449 1.68 -2.94 32.41
CA LEU A 449 2.05 -1.90 33.38
C LEU A 449 0.83 -1.00 33.63
N ALA A 450 0.63 -0.57 34.87
CA ALA A 450 -0.38 0.45 35.22
C ALA A 450 0.27 1.58 36.03
N LEU A 451 0.11 2.82 35.58
CA LEU A 451 0.65 4.02 36.24
C LEU A 451 -0.38 5.15 36.32
N ARG A 452 -0.09 6.14 37.19
CA ARG A 452 -0.82 7.41 37.29
C ARG A 452 0.04 8.54 36.72
N ILE A 453 -0.55 9.42 35.91
CA ILE A 453 0.15 10.57 35.29
C ILE A 453 0.10 11.85 36.13
N ASP A 454 -0.72 11.86 37.19
CA ASP A 454 -1.16 13.09 37.87
C ASP A 454 0.01 13.94 38.37
N ALA A 455 1.01 13.35 39.05
CA ALA A 455 2.16 14.08 39.55
C ALA A 455 2.94 14.84 38.46
N ALA A 456 3.04 14.27 37.24
CA ALA A 456 3.69 14.93 36.11
C ALA A 456 2.80 16.03 35.50
N VAL A 457 1.48 15.82 35.45
CA VAL A 457 0.51 16.82 34.99
C VAL A 457 0.48 18.02 35.97
N SER A 458 0.38 17.77 37.27
CA SER A 458 0.41 18.79 38.32
C SER A 458 1.72 19.59 38.31
N ALA A 459 2.87 18.94 38.08
CA ALA A 459 4.15 19.63 37.96
C ALA A 459 4.19 20.60 36.76
N LEU A 460 3.71 20.17 35.58
CA LEU A 460 3.64 21.02 34.39
C LEU A 460 2.66 22.20 34.56
N VAL A 461 1.50 21.96 35.19
CA VAL A 461 0.53 23.02 35.50
C VAL A 461 1.10 23.99 36.54
N ALA A 462 1.78 23.50 37.58
CA ALA A 462 2.42 24.34 38.60
C ALA A 462 3.50 25.27 38.01
N ILE A 463 4.28 24.80 37.04
CA ILE A 463 5.24 25.63 36.29
C ILE A 463 4.50 26.76 35.53
N PHE A 464 3.40 26.44 34.83
CA PHE A 464 2.60 27.45 34.14
C PHE A 464 2.01 28.49 35.11
N VAL A 465 1.46 28.04 36.24
CA VAL A 465 0.90 28.92 37.29
C VAL A 465 1.99 29.82 37.88
N ALA A 466 3.17 29.28 38.21
CA ALA A 466 4.30 30.04 38.74
C ALA A 466 4.82 31.10 37.76
N CYS A 467 4.78 30.83 36.45
CA CYS A 467 5.23 31.78 35.43
C CYS A 467 4.18 32.82 34.99
N THR A 468 2.89 32.62 35.28
CA THR A 468 1.81 33.47 34.73
C THR A 468 0.82 34.02 35.77
N GLY A 469 0.74 33.45 36.97
CA GLY A 469 -0.29 33.72 37.96
C GLY A 469 -1.69 33.19 37.60
N LEU A 470 -1.88 32.62 36.41
CA LEU A 470 -3.18 32.10 35.97
C LEU A 470 -3.34 30.63 36.38
N GLN A 471 -4.37 30.34 37.17
CA GLN A 471 -4.80 28.98 37.52
C GLN A 471 -5.85 28.49 36.51
N PRO A 472 -5.50 27.66 35.51
CA PRO A 472 -6.47 27.10 34.56
C PRO A 472 -7.40 26.11 35.25
N LYS A 473 -8.65 26.03 34.79
CA LYS A 473 -9.68 25.11 35.32
C LYS A 473 -10.32 24.25 34.22
N PHE A 474 -10.82 23.09 34.60
CA PHE A 474 -11.73 22.30 33.75
C PHE A 474 -13.10 22.99 33.62
N ARG A 475 -13.84 22.67 32.56
CA ARG A 475 -15.20 23.19 32.32
C ARG A 475 -16.14 22.86 33.48
N ALA A 476 -16.06 21.64 34.02
CA ALA A 476 -16.76 21.19 35.22
C ALA A 476 -16.45 22.00 36.49
N HIS A 477 -15.42 22.86 36.47
CA HIS A 477 -15.02 23.74 37.58
C HIS A 477 -15.06 25.23 37.18
N GLY A 478 -15.84 25.57 36.14
CA GLY A 478 -16.05 26.94 35.68
C GLY A 478 -14.93 27.52 34.81
N GLY A 479 -14.00 26.69 34.31
CA GLY A 479 -12.97 27.11 33.36
C GLY A 479 -13.51 27.32 31.94
N SER A 480 -12.85 28.19 31.18
CA SER A 480 -13.19 28.44 29.78
C SER A 480 -12.92 27.21 28.90
N ALA A 481 -13.52 27.19 27.70
CA ALA A 481 -13.26 26.15 26.70
C ALA A 481 -11.77 26.04 26.31
N GLN A 482 -11.00 27.14 26.42
CA GLN A 482 -9.56 27.16 26.14
C GLN A 482 -8.75 26.50 27.27
N GLU A 483 -9.05 26.81 28.54
CA GLU A 483 -8.39 26.17 29.69
C GLU A 483 -8.69 24.68 29.74
N ASN A 484 -9.96 24.31 29.56
CA ASN A 484 -10.42 22.94 29.56
C ASN A 484 -9.69 22.09 28.51
N LEU A 485 -9.64 22.59 27.26
CA LEU A 485 -8.89 21.96 26.18
C LEU A 485 -7.38 21.92 26.47
N ALA A 486 -6.80 22.95 27.10
CA ALA A 486 -5.39 22.96 27.49
C ALA A 486 -5.06 21.86 28.51
N LEU A 487 -5.89 21.68 29.55
CA LEU A 487 -5.69 20.65 30.59
C LEU A 487 -5.83 19.22 30.05
N GLN A 488 -6.80 18.97 29.15
CA GLN A 488 -6.89 17.70 28.42
C GLN A 488 -5.65 17.45 27.55
N ASN A 489 -5.22 18.45 26.79
CA ASN A 489 -4.04 18.36 25.93
C ASN A 489 -2.76 18.07 26.74
N VAL A 490 -2.60 18.61 27.95
CA VAL A 490 -1.44 18.32 28.83
C VAL A 490 -1.45 16.85 29.25
N GLN A 491 -2.56 16.34 29.76
CA GLN A 491 -2.71 14.91 30.10
C GLN A 491 -2.39 14.01 28.90
N ALA A 492 -2.89 14.34 27.71
CA ALA A 492 -2.68 13.56 26.49
C ALA A 492 -1.18 13.54 26.05
N ARG A 493 -0.47 14.66 26.16
CA ARG A 493 0.97 14.74 25.83
C ARG A 493 1.88 14.08 26.88
N VAL A 494 1.53 14.16 28.18
CA VAL A 494 2.28 13.45 29.24
C VAL A 494 2.28 11.94 28.99
N ARG A 495 1.15 11.36 28.54
CA ARG A 495 1.07 9.94 28.16
C ARG A 495 2.04 9.59 27.01
N MET A 496 2.19 10.46 26.01
CA MET A 496 3.14 10.25 24.90
C MET A 496 4.60 10.29 25.39
N VAL A 497 4.96 11.26 26.22
CA VAL A 497 6.31 11.37 26.80
C VAL A 497 6.66 10.12 27.63
N LEU A 498 5.71 9.64 28.44
CA LEU A 498 5.88 8.40 29.20
C LEU A 498 5.95 7.17 28.28
N ALA A 499 5.16 7.10 27.20
CA ALA A 499 5.18 5.98 26.28
C ALA A 499 6.57 5.76 25.66
N TYR A 500 7.21 6.83 25.18
CA TYR A 500 8.58 6.77 24.65
C TYR A 500 9.62 6.46 25.72
N LEU A 501 9.50 7.02 26.92
CA LEU A 501 10.41 6.74 28.04
C LEU A 501 10.38 5.25 28.43
N PHE A 502 9.18 4.67 28.55
CA PHE A 502 9.05 3.23 28.84
C PHE A 502 9.46 2.36 27.65
N ALA A 503 9.15 2.72 26.41
CA ALA A 503 9.58 1.97 25.23
C ALA A 503 11.11 1.85 25.10
N GLN A 504 11.85 2.85 25.58
CA GLN A 504 13.32 2.85 25.63
C GLN A 504 13.90 2.13 26.86
N LEU A 505 13.25 2.21 28.03
CA LEU A 505 13.85 1.78 29.30
C LEU A 505 13.22 0.54 29.96
N VAL A 506 12.02 0.10 29.56
CA VAL A 506 11.31 -1.01 30.23
C VAL A 506 12.03 -2.35 30.08
N LEU A 507 12.72 -2.58 28.96
CA LEU A 507 13.55 -3.78 28.78
C LEU A 507 14.78 -3.75 29.70
N LEU A 508 15.45 -2.60 29.82
CA LEU A 508 16.57 -2.42 30.75
C LEU A 508 16.14 -2.63 32.22
N ALA A 509 14.98 -2.12 32.61
CA ALA A 509 14.38 -2.35 33.92
C ALA A 509 14.02 -3.83 34.20
N ARG A 510 13.95 -4.67 33.17
CA ARG A 510 13.76 -6.14 33.24
C ARG A 510 15.07 -6.92 33.09
N GLY A 511 16.23 -6.26 33.08
CA GLY A 511 17.53 -6.89 32.85
C GLY A 511 17.80 -7.31 31.39
N LEU A 512 16.99 -6.82 30.44
CA LEU A 512 17.09 -7.11 29.02
C LEU A 512 17.72 -5.92 28.26
N THR A 513 18.04 -6.14 26.98
CA THR A 513 18.63 -5.11 26.11
C THR A 513 17.80 -4.90 24.85
N GLY A 514 17.90 -3.71 24.24
CA GLY A 514 17.08 -3.29 23.10
C GLY A 514 15.96 -2.33 23.50
N ASN A 515 15.23 -1.82 22.51
CA ASN A 515 14.08 -0.94 22.69
C ASN A 515 12.83 -1.58 22.07
N LEU A 516 11.68 -0.96 22.33
CA LEU A 516 10.38 -1.30 21.76
C LEU A 516 9.92 -0.22 20.76
N LEU A 517 9.19 -0.61 19.72
CA LEU A 517 8.46 0.32 18.85
C LEU A 517 7.19 0.80 19.56
N VAL A 518 6.96 2.11 19.63
CA VAL A 518 5.70 2.68 20.14
C VAL A 518 4.60 2.49 19.10
N LEU A 519 3.51 1.84 19.50
CA LEU A 519 2.31 1.65 18.68
C LEU A 519 1.30 2.78 18.90
N GLY A 520 0.89 3.42 17.80
CA GLY A 520 -0.24 4.35 17.77
C GLY A 520 -1.58 3.62 17.59
N SER A 521 -2.67 4.21 18.09
CA SER A 521 -4.03 3.66 17.99
C SER A 521 -5.10 4.69 17.59
N ALA A 522 -4.73 5.72 16.82
CA ALA A 522 -5.72 6.61 16.18
C ALA A 522 -6.28 5.93 14.92
N ASN A 523 -7.60 5.88 14.74
CA ASN A 523 -8.23 5.31 13.54
C ASN A 523 -8.38 6.34 12.39
N LEU A 524 -8.83 5.86 11.24
CA LEU A 524 -8.98 6.65 10.01
C LEU A 524 -9.99 7.80 10.12
N ASP A 525 -11.13 7.56 10.76
CA ASP A 525 -12.25 8.51 10.79
C ASP A 525 -11.98 9.67 11.77
N GLU A 526 -11.37 9.37 12.92
CA GLU A 526 -10.79 10.38 13.82
C GLU A 526 -9.66 11.17 13.15
N GLY A 527 -8.79 10.51 12.39
CA GLY A 527 -7.77 11.17 11.58
C GLY A 527 -8.35 12.12 10.53
N LEU A 528 -9.46 11.74 9.87
CA LEU A 528 -10.16 12.54 8.88
C LEU A 528 -10.81 13.79 9.51
N ARG A 529 -11.41 13.65 10.70
CA ARG A 529 -11.92 14.76 11.53
C ARG A 529 -10.79 15.59 12.16
N GLY A 530 -9.61 14.98 12.32
CA GLY A 530 -8.51 15.42 13.17
C GLY A 530 -8.89 15.49 14.65
N TYR A 531 -9.69 14.54 15.13
CA TYR A 531 -10.08 14.39 16.53
C TYR A 531 -8.97 13.64 17.30
N MET A 532 -7.96 14.41 17.72
CA MET A 532 -6.75 13.96 18.45
C MET A 532 -6.04 15.19 19.02
N THR A 533 -5.23 15.03 20.07
CA THR A 533 -4.30 16.09 20.49
C THR A 533 -3.06 16.03 19.62
N LYS A 534 -2.63 17.16 19.04
CA LYS A 534 -1.37 17.17 18.29
C LYS A 534 -0.20 16.89 19.26
N TYR A 535 0.53 15.80 18.98
CA TYR A 535 1.60 15.19 19.79
C TYR A 535 1.17 14.47 21.08
N ASP A 536 -0.03 13.88 21.13
CA ASP A 536 -0.36 12.80 22.07
C ASP A 536 0.01 11.41 21.53
N CYS A 537 -0.56 10.33 22.09
CA CYS A 537 -0.33 8.94 21.66
C CYS A 537 -0.89 8.60 20.26
N SER A 538 -1.52 9.54 19.56
CA SER A 538 -1.70 9.47 18.09
C SER A 538 -0.37 9.61 17.33
N SER A 539 0.65 10.16 18.00
CA SER A 539 2.04 10.30 17.54
C SER A 539 2.91 9.22 18.20
N ALA A 540 3.35 8.27 17.38
CA ALA A 540 4.04 7.04 17.74
C ALA A 540 4.96 6.64 16.56
N ASP A 541 5.62 5.48 16.63
CA ASP A 541 6.54 5.04 15.56
C ASP A 541 5.78 4.46 14.37
N VAL A 542 4.79 3.59 14.65
CA VAL A 542 3.89 2.99 13.65
C VAL A 542 2.47 2.83 14.18
N ASN A 543 1.48 2.88 13.29
CA ASN A 543 0.06 2.72 13.63
C ASN A 543 -0.62 1.68 12.71
N PRO A 544 -0.88 0.44 13.18
CA PRO A 544 -1.45 -0.61 12.35
C PRO A 544 -2.95 -0.42 12.04
N ILE A 545 -3.65 0.50 12.71
CA ILE A 545 -5.10 0.75 12.52
C ILE A 545 -5.43 2.11 11.89
N GLY A 546 -4.45 2.99 11.67
CA GLY A 546 -4.68 4.35 11.16
C GLY A 546 -5.20 4.43 9.71
N GLY A 547 -5.20 3.31 8.99
CA GLY A 547 -5.86 3.17 7.69
C GLY A 547 -7.19 2.43 7.72
N ILE A 548 -7.79 2.18 8.89
CA ILE A 548 -9.01 1.36 9.07
C ILE A 548 -10.13 2.22 9.68
N SER A 549 -11.36 2.04 9.18
CA SER A 549 -12.57 2.74 9.65
C SER A 549 -13.01 2.26 11.05
N LYS A 550 -13.66 3.13 11.84
CA LYS A 550 -14.14 2.76 13.20
C LYS A 550 -15.18 1.63 13.14
N SER A 551 -16.03 1.63 12.11
CA SER A 551 -17.04 0.58 11.89
C SER A 551 -16.39 -0.77 11.59
N ASP A 552 -15.31 -0.80 10.81
CA ASP A 552 -14.53 -2.03 10.55
C ASP A 552 -13.75 -2.50 11.78
N LEU A 553 -13.18 -1.59 12.59
CA LEU A 553 -12.57 -1.96 13.88
C LEU A 553 -13.61 -2.60 14.82
N ARG A 554 -14.83 -2.05 14.88
CA ARG A 554 -15.95 -2.66 15.63
C ARG A 554 -16.37 -4.04 15.08
N SER A 555 -16.19 -4.32 13.79
CA SER A 555 -16.40 -5.66 13.22
C SER A 555 -15.25 -6.61 13.54
N PHE A 556 -14.01 -6.15 13.41
CA PHE A 556 -12.79 -6.90 13.74
C PHE A 556 -12.71 -7.31 15.21
N ILE A 557 -13.17 -6.48 16.17
CA ILE A 557 -13.28 -6.90 17.58
C ILE A 557 -14.27 -8.06 17.76
N ARG A 558 -15.44 -8.02 17.10
CA ARG A 558 -16.43 -9.11 17.12
C ARG A 558 -15.97 -10.36 16.37
N TYR A 559 -15.05 -10.24 15.42
CA TYR A 559 -14.33 -11.37 14.85
C TYR A 559 -13.33 -11.95 15.86
N SER A 560 -12.44 -11.11 16.41
CA SER A 560 -11.38 -11.50 17.35
C SER A 560 -11.92 -12.25 18.57
N MET A 561 -13.02 -11.75 19.16
CA MET A 561 -13.72 -12.39 20.27
C MET A 561 -14.14 -13.84 19.96
N ARG A 562 -14.63 -14.09 18.73
CA ARG A 562 -15.07 -15.43 18.29
C ARG A 562 -13.91 -16.30 17.79
N ARG A 563 -12.88 -15.72 17.16
CA ARG A 563 -11.73 -16.45 16.59
C ARG A 563 -10.69 -16.87 17.63
N HIS A 564 -10.53 -16.07 18.70
CA HIS A 564 -9.49 -16.25 19.71
C HIS A 564 -10.01 -16.53 21.12
N GLY A 565 -11.32 -16.42 21.38
CA GLY A 565 -11.92 -16.72 22.69
C GLY A 565 -11.62 -15.69 23.80
N ILE A 566 -11.15 -14.50 23.44
CA ILE A 566 -10.79 -13.41 24.38
C ILE A 566 -12.09 -12.84 24.96
N SER A 567 -12.40 -13.20 26.21
CA SER A 567 -13.67 -12.90 26.89
C SER A 567 -13.92 -11.41 27.12
N ILE A 568 -12.89 -10.65 27.53
CA ILE A 568 -13.05 -9.24 27.90
C ILE A 568 -13.45 -8.33 26.74
N LEU A 569 -13.29 -8.80 25.48
CA LEU A 569 -13.72 -8.07 24.28
C LEU A 569 -15.24 -7.81 24.26
N GLY A 570 -16.05 -8.66 24.90
CA GLY A 570 -17.50 -8.45 25.01
C GLY A 570 -17.86 -7.23 25.86
N GLU A 571 -17.12 -6.98 26.94
CA GLU A 571 -17.28 -5.79 27.78
C GLU A 571 -16.74 -4.55 27.06
N ILE A 572 -15.53 -4.62 26.50
CA ILE A 572 -14.90 -3.51 25.75
C ILE A 572 -15.76 -3.06 24.56
N PHE A 573 -16.40 -3.98 23.85
CA PHE A 573 -17.29 -3.65 22.73
C PHE A 573 -18.60 -2.96 23.17
N SER A 574 -19.09 -3.29 24.37
CA SER A 574 -20.33 -2.77 24.95
C SER A 574 -20.14 -1.45 25.71
N ALA A 575 -18.91 -1.14 26.12
CA ALA A 575 -18.57 0.11 26.80
C ALA A 575 -18.81 1.34 25.90
N PRO A 576 -19.29 2.46 26.46
CA PRO A 576 -19.49 3.70 25.70
C PRO A 576 -18.16 4.33 25.26
N PRO A 577 -18.03 4.82 24.02
CA PRO A 577 -16.83 5.49 23.53
C PRO A 577 -16.70 6.90 24.13
N THR A 578 -15.58 7.16 24.81
CA THR A 578 -15.35 8.36 25.63
C THR A 578 -13.85 8.61 25.82
N ALA A 579 -13.47 9.88 25.99
CA ALA A 579 -12.14 10.29 26.44
C ALA A 579 -12.17 10.72 27.91
N GLU A 580 -11.66 9.90 28.83
CA GLU A 580 -11.56 10.16 30.28
C GLU A 580 -10.47 11.22 30.60
N LEU A 581 -10.69 12.45 30.13
CA LEU A 581 -9.77 13.59 30.23
C LEU A 581 -10.37 14.80 30.97
N GLU A 582 -11.70 14.88 31.09
CA GLU A 582 -12.41 15.82 31.98
C GLU A 582 -12.85 15.11 33.26
N PRO A 583 -13.03 15.83 34.39
CA PRO A 583 -13.65 15.29 35.59
C PRO A 583 -15.01 14.66 35.30
N LEU A 584 -15.27 13.50 35.91
CA LEU A 584 -16.56 12.82 35.84
C LEU A 584 -17.68 13.74 36.37
N ALA A 585 -18.90 13.56 35.86
CA ALA A 585 -20.07 14.27 36.34
C ALA A 585 -20.33 13.94 37.83
N ALA A 586 -21.06 14.81 38.54
CA ALA A 586 -21.27 14.72 39.99
C ALA A 586 -22.04 13.45 40.46
N ASN A 587 -22.55 12.65 39.52
CA ASN A 587 -23.19 11.34 39.73
C ASN A 587 -22.29 10.14 39.32
N GLY A 588 -21.00 10.38 39.07
CA GLY A 588 -20.04 9.37 38.61
C GLY A 588 -20.11 9.02 37.12
N GLN A 589 -21.00 9.65 36.34
CA GLN A 589 -21.14 9.37 34.92
C GLN A 589 -20.10 10.10 34.05
N LEU A 590 -19.84 9.54 32.88
CA LEU A 590 -18.97 10.10 31.85
C LEU A 590 -19.52 11.45 31.35
N ALA A 591 -18.65 12.43 31.17
CA ALA A 591 -19.05 13.78 30.82
C ALA A 591 -19.64 13.91 29.40
N GLN A 592 -19.09 13.19 28.42
CA GLN A 592 -19.51 13.24 27.01
C GLN A 592 -18.99 12.01 26.24
N THR A 593 -19.62 11.67 25.11
CA THR A 593 -19.11 10.64 24.18
C THR A 593 -18.45 11.28 22.96
N ASP A 594 -17.54 10.52 22.31
CA ASP A 594 -16.69 11.03 21.22
C ASP A 594 -17.51 11.59 20.04
N GLU A 595 -18.59 10.93 19.64
CA GLU A 595 -19.47 11.38 18.54
C GLU A 595 -20.20 12.69 18.85
N VAL A 596 -20.56 12.91 20.13
CA VAL A 596 -21.23 14.14 20.58
C VAL A 596 -20.25 15.31 20.59
N ASP A 597 -18.98 15.10 20.95
CA ASP A 597 -17.95 16.16 20.87
C ASP A 597 -17.47 16.44 19.44
N MET A 598 -17.41 15.42 18.59
CA MET A 598 -17.17 15.61 17.15
C MET A 598 -18.34 16.33 16.46
N GLY A 599 -19.57 16.17 16.96
CA GLY A 599 -20.81 16.69 16.38
C GLY A 599 -21.25 15.94 15.11
N MET A 600 -20.86 14.66 15.00
CA MET A 600 -21.11 13.77 13.86
C MET A 600 -20.79 12.32 14.27
N THR A 601 -21.52 11.34 13.74
CA THR A 601 -21.27 9.92 14.03
C THR A 601 -20.11 9.36 13.21
N TYR A 602 -19.57 8.21 13.61
CA TYR A 602 -18.57 7.49 12.83
C TYR A 602 -19.10 7.03 11.47
N ASP A 603 -20.38 6.66 11.36
CA ASP A 603 -21.01 6.32 10.08
C ASP A 603 -21.11 7.53 9.15
N GLU A 604 -21.42 8.72 9.69
CA GLU A 604 -21.38 9.97 8.95
C GLU A 604 -19.95 10.31 8.50
N LEU A 605 -18.95 10.17 9.36
CA LEU A 605 -17.53 10.37 9.02
C LEU A 605 -17.05 9.42 7.92
N SER A 606 -17.39 8.13 8.02
CA SER A 606 -17.15 7.12 7.00
C SER A 606 -17.79 7.50 5.66
N ALA A 607 -19.03 8.01 5.68
CA ALA A 607 -19.70 8.51 4.47
C ALA A 607 -19.00 9.75 3.88
N TYR A 608 -18.66 10.74 4.71
CA TYR A 608 -17.94 11.95 4.27
C TYR A 608 -16.55 11.60 3.69
N GLY A 609 -15.82 10.66 4.32
CA GLY A 609 -14.51 10.20 3.86
C GLY A 609 -14.57 9.53 2.49
N ARG A 610 -15.48 8.57 2.34
CA ARG A 610 -15.73 7.88 1.06
C ARG A 610 -16.16 8.87 -0.03
N LEU A 611 -17.10 9.76 0.24
CA LEU A 611 -17.51 10.79 -0.74
C LEU A 611 -16.38 11.77 -1.11
N ARG A 612 -15.58 12.21 -0.13
CA ARG A 612 -14.45 13.15 -0.33
C ARG A 612 -13.32 12.55 -1.18
N LYS A 613 -13.00 11.26 -0.99
CA LYS A 613 -11.79 10.62 -1.54
C LYS A 613 -12.08 9.64 -2.68
N LEU A 614 -13.20 8.92 -2.65
CA LEU A 614 -13.64 8.02 -3.72
C LEU A 614 -14.45 8.79 -4.78
N ASP A 615 -15.63 9.32 -4.43
CA ASP A 615 -16.50 10.13 -5.30
C ASP A 615 -15.92 11.55 -5.60
N LYS A 616 -14.72 11.87 -5.09
CA LYS A 616 -13.98 13.14 -5.29
C LYS A 616 -14.75 14.42 -4.93
N CYS A 617 -15.76 14.31 -4.08
CA CYS A 617 -16.69 15.41 -3.80
C CYS A 617 -16.07 16.53 -2.95
N GLY A 618 -16.06 17.76 -3.48
CA GLY A 618 -15.98 18.99 -2.68
C GLY A 618 -17.31 19.33 -1.98
N PRO A 619 -17.40 20.44 -1.21
CA PRO A 619 -18.55 20.72 -0.36
C PRO A 619 -19.91 20.70 -1.09
N VAL A 620 -20.03 21.43 -2.20
CA VAL A 620 -21.29 21.52 -2.97
C VAL A 620 -21.70 20.16 -3.54
N ALA A 621 -20.75 19.40 -4.09
CA ALA A 621 -21.00 18.07 -4.64
C ALA A 621 -21.39 17.06 -3.54
N MET A 622 -20.75 17.13 -2.37
CA MET A 622 -21.07 16.28 -1.22
C MET A 622 -22.48 16.58 -0.70
N PHE A 623 -22.86 17.86 -0.58
CA PHE A 623 -24.21 18.28 -0.23
C PHE A 623 -25.26 17.73 -1.20
N LEU A 624 -25.09 17.93 -2.52
CA LEU A 624 -26.00 17.42 -3.54
C LEU A 624 -26.07 15.88 -3.59
N ARG A 625 -24.97 15.19 -3.25
CA ARG A 625 -24.93 13.73 -3.15
C ARG A 625 -25.65 13.24 -1.91
N LEU A 626 -25.40 13.85 -0.75
CA LEU A 626 -26.02 13.46 0.52
C LEU A 626 -27.51 13.80 0.57
N ARG A 627 -28.00 14.91 -0.01
CA ARG A 627 -29.45 15.21 -0.02
C ARG A 627 -30.28 14.10 -0.68
N ARG A 628 -29.68 13.37 -1.64
CA ARG A 628 -30.27 12.20 -2.31
C ARG A 628 -30.07 10.88 -1.55
N LEU A 629 -28.96 10.72 -0.82
CA LEU A 629 -28.67 9.51 -0.03
C LEU A 629 -29.34 9.53 1.35
N TRP A 630 -29.64 10.71 1.87
CA TRP A 630 -30.34 10.97 3.13
C TRP A 630 -31.66 11.71 2.86
N PRO A 631 -32.65 11.06 2.21
CA PRO A 631 -33.94 11.69 1.90
C PRO A 631 -34.67 12.19 3.17
N GLN A 632 -34.45 11.52 4.31
CA GLN A 632 -35.02 11.82 5.63
C GLN A 632 -34.50 13.11 6.30
N HIS A 633 -33.52 13.79 5.70
CA HIS A 633 -33.01 15.06 6.20
C HIS A 633 -33.29 16.18 5.20
N SER A 634 -33.84 17.30 5.70
CA SER A 634 -34.10 18.48 4.86
C SER A 634 -32.81 19.05 4.28
N ALA A 635 -32.92 19.81 3.18
CA ALA A 635 -31.77 20.46 2.55
C ALA A 635 -30.92 21.26 3.57
N LYS A 636 -31.55 21.98 4.50
CA LYS A 636 -30.86 22.75 5.54
C LYS A 636 -30.02 21.86 6.48
N VAL A 637 -30.55 20.75 6.97
CA VAL A 637 -29.83 19.83 7.88
C VAL A 637 -28.61 19.20 7.19
N VAL A 638 -28.76 18.77 5.94
CA VAL A 638 -27.64 18.20 5.16
C VAL A 638 -26.57 19.26 4.86
N ALA A 639 -26.99 20.48 4.52
CA ALA A 639 -26.08 21.61 4.32
C ALA A 639 -25.24 21.92 5.56
N ASP A 640 -25.86 22.03 6.73
CA ASP A 640 -25.17 22.39 7.96
C ASP A 640 -24.21 21.27 8.43
N LYS A 641 -24.59 19.99 8.27
CA LYS A 641 -23.69 18.85 8.49
C LYS A 641 -22.46 18.86 7.56
N VAL A 642 -22.64 19.09 6.26
CA VAL A 642 -21.54 19.20 5.29
C VAL A 642 -20.64 20.39 5.58
N LYS A 643 -21.22 21.54 5.98
CA LYS A 643 -20.47 22.74 6.38
C LYS A 643 -19.64 22.49 7.64
N HIS A 644 -20.22 21.85 8.66
CA HIS A 644 -19.52 21.45 9.89
C HIS A 644 -18.36 20.50 9.57
N PHE A 645 -18.58 19.46 8.77
CA PHE A 645 -17.52 18.54 8.33
C PHE A 645 -16.38 19.27 7.60
N PHE A 646 -16.66 20.06 6.57
CA PHE A 646 -15.60 20.71 5.79
C PHE A 646 -14.82 21.78 6.57
N ARG A 647 -15.46 22.49 7.52
CA ARG A 647 -14.79 23.41 8.45
C ARG A 647 -13.93 22.64 9.46
N SER A 648 -14.46 21.55 10.00
CA SER A 648 -13.78 20.66 10.95
C SER A 648 -12.52 20.01 10.36
N TYR A 649 -12.64 19.44 9.16
CA TYR A 649 -11.53 18.89 8.37
C TYR A 649 -10.47 19.97 8.07
N SER A 650 -10.89 21.16 7.61
CA SER A 650 -9.95 22.18 7.11
C SER A 650 -9.15 22.85 8.22
N ILE A 651 -9.74 23.04 9.41
CA ILE A 651 -9.02 23.51 10.61
C ILE A 651 -7.95 22.49 11.02
N ASN A 652 -8.29 21.21 11.04
CA ASN A 652 -7.42 20.17 11.63
C ASN A 652 -6.45 19.49 10.66
N ARG A 653 -6.49 19.74 9.34
CA ARG A 653 -5.62 19.03 8.38
C ARG A 653 -4.12 19.13 8.71
N HIS A 654 -3.69 20.23 9.34
CA HIS A 654 -2.34 20.43 9.88
C HIS A 654 -1.88 19.41 10.96
N LYS A 655 -2.77 18.54 11.45
CA LYS A 655 -2.42 17.41 12.32
C LYS A 655 -1.94 16.20 11.51
N VAL A 656 -2.60 15.93 10.37
CA VAL A 656 -2.33 14.76 9.52
C VAL A 656 -0.94 14.83 8.88
N THR A 657 -0.39 16.04 8.67
CA THR A 657 0.97 16.26 8.14
C THR A 657 2.10 15.75 9.05
N VAL A 658 1.80 15.37 10.30
CA VAL A 658 2.74 14.77 11.25
C VAL A 658 2.15 13.54 11.96
N LEU A 659 1.07 12.97 11.41
CA LEU A 659 0.46 11.76 11.96
C LEU A 659 1.35 10.55 11.69
N THR A 660 1.41 9.65 12.68
CA THR A 660 2.15 8.39 12.65
C THR A 660 2.00 7.62 11.32
N PRO A 661 3.10 7.12 10.73
CA PRO A 661 3.03 6.22 9.58
C PRO A 661 2.11 5.02 9.85
N SER A 662 1.06 4.88 9.04
CA SER A 662 0.00 3.89 9.24
C SER A 662 -0.10 2.89 8.10
N TYR A 663 -0.49 1.66 8.47
CA TYR A 663 -0.86 0.61 7.51
C TYR A 663 -1.90 1.13 6.52
N HIS A 664 -1.70 0.87 5.23
CA HIS A 664 -2.68 1.24 4.20
C HIS A 664 -3.71 0.12 4.00
N ALA A 665 -4.95 0.33 4.47
CA ALA A 665 -6.08 -0.58 4.25
C ALA A 665 -7.21 0.06 3.42
N GLU A 666 -7.91 1.06 3.95
CA GLU A 666 -9.09 1.65 3.28
C GLU A 666 -8.73 2.50 2.06
N ALA A 667 -9.55 2.38 1.01
CA ALA A 667 -9.40 3.14 -0.23
C ALA A 667 -9.59 4.67 -0.05
N TYR A 668 -10.14 5.09 1.10
CA TYR A 668 -10.35 6.50 1.45
C TYR A 668 -9.32 7.05 2.47
N ASN A 669 -8.18 6.37 2.65
CA ASN A 669 -7.09 6.78 3.55
C ASN A 669 -6.72 8.28 3.41
N ILE A 670 -6.32 8.88 4.52
CA ILE A 670 -6.06 10.32 4.68
C ILE A 670 -4.59 10.72 4.58
N ASP A 671 -3.65 9.76 4.56
CA ASP A 671 -2.21 10.03 4.69
C ASP A 671 -1.70 11.12 3.75
N ASP A 672 -1.12 12.18 4.32
CA ASP A 672 -0.61 13.33 3.57
C ASP A 672 0.79 13.06 2.96
N ASN A 673 1.50 12.01 3.39
CA ASN A 673 2.85 11.68 2.94
C ASN A 673 2.88 11.01 1.55
N ARG A 674 1.91 10.14 1.28
CA ARG A 674 1.84 9.33 0.05
C ARG A 674 0.47 9.40 -0.64
N PHE A 675 -0.62 9.14 0.09
CA PHE A 675 -1.89 8.74 -0.55
C PHE A 675 -2.88 9.88 -0.85
N ASP A 676 -2.95 10.91 -0.01
CA ASP A 676 -3.91 12.00 -0.10
C ASP A 676 -3.23 13.36 0.11
N HIS A 677 -2.33 13.71 -0.81
CA HIS A 677 -1.66 15.02 -0.85
C HIS A 677 -2.70 16.16 -0.92
N ARG A 678 -2.70 17.06 0.07
CA ARG A 678 -3.65 18.17 0.18
C ARG A 678 -2.97 19.44 0.70
N GLN A 679 -3.68 20.57 0.64
CA GLN A 679 -3.31 21.74 1.46
C GLN A 679 -3.53 21.40 2.94
N PHE A 680 -2.68 21.93 3.83
CA PHE A 680 -2.89 21.90 5.28
C PHE A 680 -3.27 23.27 5.87
N LEU A 681 -3.10 24.34 5.08
CA LEU A 681 -3.55 25.69 5.39
C LEU A 681 -4.72 26.04 4.44
N TYR A 682 -5.92 26.18 4.99
CA TYR A 682 -7.15 26.45 4.25
C TYR A 682 -7.79 27.78 4.68
N ASN A 683 -8.55 28.41 3.79
CA ASN A 683 -9.62 29.32 4.22
C ASN A 683 -10.76 28.47 4.80
N VAL A 684 -10.74 28.29 6.12
CA VAL A 684 -11.62 27.35 6.84
C VAL A 684 -13.10 27.68 6.77
N ASN A 685 -13.45 28.90 6.35
CA ASN A 685 -14.83 29.36 6.20
C ASN A 685 -15.44 28.99 4.84
N TRP A 686 -14.65 28.48 3.89
CA TRP A 686 -15.09 28.00 2.56
C TRP A 686 -16.15 28.90 1.86
N PRO A 687 -15.98 30.24 1.84
CA PRO A 687 -17.11 31.17 1.65
C PRO A 687 -17.85 30.96 0.32
N TRP A 688 -17.11 30.82 -0.78
CA TRP A 688 -17.67 30.60 -2.12
C TRP A 688 -18.44 29.28 -2.26
N GLN A 689 -17.96 28.23 -1.60
CA GLN A 689 -18.60 26.90 -1.63
C GLN A 689 -19.80 26.86 -0.68
N PHE A 690 -19.72 27.51 0.48
CA PHE A 690 -20.79 27.53 1.47
C PHE A 690 -21.96 28.43 1.05
N GLN A 691 -21.69 29.56 0.39
CA GLN A 691 -22.71 30.42 -0.21
C GLN A 691 -23.50 29.70 -1.32
N GLN A 692 -22.84 28.92 -2.17
CA GLN A 692 -23.52 28.08 -3.17
C GLN A 692 -24.40 27.01 -2.53
N ILE A 693 -23.98 26.43 -1.38
CA ILE A 693 -24.83 25.49 -0.64
C ILE A 693 -26.08 26.21 -0.13
N ASP A 694 -25.98 27.42 0.43
CA ASP A 694 -27.16 28.19 0.88
C ASP A 694 -28.11 28.48 -0.29
N GLN A 695 -27.59 28.99 -1.42
CA GLN A 695 -28.39 29.24 -2.63
C GLN A 695 -29.12 28.00 -3.15
N LEU A 696 -28.51 26.81 -3.03
CA LEU A 696 -29.15 25.54 -3.39
C LEU A 696 -30.18 25.08 -2.36
N VAL A 697 -29.98 25.37 -1.07
CA VAL A 697 -30.99 25.13 -0.02
C VAL A 697 -32.21 26.02 -0.24
N ASP A 698 -32.01 27.30 -0.55
CA ASP A 698 -33.09 28.26 -0.85
C ASP A 698 -33.89 27.83 -2.09
N GLN A 699 -33.21 27.38 -3.15
CA GLN A 699 -33.85 26.81 -4.34
C GLN A 699 -34.64 25.53 -4.04
N MET A 700 -34.11 24.64 -3.20
CA MET A 700 -34.80 23.42 -2.80
C MET A 700 -36.01 23.69 -1.90
N ALA A 701 -35.95 24.70 -1.02
CA ALA A 701 -37.07 25.11 -0.18
C ALA A 701 -38.28 25.59 -1.01
N GLY A 702 -38.06 26.13 -2.22
CA GLY A 702 -39.11 26.45 -3.18
C GLY A 702 -39.67 25.25 -3.96
N CYS A 703 -39.22 24.01 -3.69
CA CYS A 703 -39.60 22.80 -4.41
C CYS A 703 -39.82 21.55 -3.53
N GLU A 704 -39.61 21.62 -2.21
CA GLU A 704 -40.02 20.53 -1.31
C GLU A 704 -41.57 20.54 -1.19
N PRO A 705 -42.27 19.41 -1.45
CA PRO A 705 -43.72 19.35 -1.30
C PRO A 705 -44.12 19.63 0.14
N VAL A 706 -45.17 20.43 0.34
CA VAL A 706 -45.78 20.59 1.66
C VAL A 706 -46.37 19.23 2.05
N LEU A 707 -45.70 18.53 2.97
CA LEU A 707 -46.27 17.37 3.65
C LEU A 707 -47.37 17.86 4.61
N THR A 708 -48.56 18.04 4.06
CA THR A 708 -49.78 18.31 4.83
C THR A 708 -50.03 17.12 5.77
N THR A 709 -49.77 17.33 7.06
CA THR A 709 -50.07 16.35 8.10
C THR A 709 -51.58 16.34 8.37
N ASP A 710 -52.34 15.78 7.45
CA ASP A 710 -53.75 15.46 7.70
C ASP A 710 -53.82 14.42 8.82
N LYS A 711 -54.47 14.80 9.91
CA LYS A 711 -54.71 13.92 11.05
C LYS A 711 -55.76 12.88 10.68
N MET A 712 -55.32 11.70 10.23
CA MET A 712 -56.15 10.51 10.36
C MET A 712 -56.19 10.07 11.83
N GLU A 713 -57.27 10.43 12.52
CA GLU A 713 -57.58 9.90 13.85
C GLU A 713 -57.95 8.42 13.74
N LEU A 714 -56.99 7.54 14.03
CA LEU A 714 -57.25 6.12 14.24
C LEU A 714 -57.62 5.90 15.72
N GLY A 715 -58.92 5.76 15.99
CA GLY A 715 -59.45 5.60 17.35
C GLY A 715 -58.98 4.31 18.03
N HIS A 716 -58.66 4.41 19.32
CA HIS A 716 -58.44 3.26 20.18
C HIS A 716 -59.76 2.52 20.47
N PRO A 717 -59.83 1.19 20.32
CA PRO A 717 -60.89 0.39 20.95
C PRO A 717 -60.59 0.21 22.45
N GLU A 718 -61.59 0.44 23.29
CA GLU A 718 -61.45 0.33 24.75
C GLU A 718 -61.37 -1.13 25.24
N SER A 719 -60.63 -1.35 26.33
CA SER A 719 -60.68 -2.60 27.08
C SER A 719 -61.86 -2.61 28.05
N SER A 720 -62.74 -3.61 27.95
CA SER A 720 -63.79 -3.85 28.94
C SER A 720 -63.87 -5.33 29.35
N ASN A 721 -63.99 -5.57 30.65
CA ASN A 721 -64.07 -6.91 31.23
C ASN A 721 -65.49 -7.47 31.13
N ARG A 722 -65.64 -8.76 30.74
CA ARG A 722 -66.65 -9.67 31.29
C ARG A 722 -66.29 -11.14 31.05
N ALA A 723 -66.81 -12.01 31.92
CA ALA A 723 -66.28 -13.34 32.19
C ALA A 723 -67.05 -14.50 31.52
N GLY A 724 -66.41 -15.68 31.46
CA GLY A 724 -67.09 -17.00 31.56
C GLY A 724 -66.74 -18.04 30.48
N GLY A 725 -66.63 -19.32 30.88
CA GLY A 725 -66.90 -20.46 29.98
C GLY A 725 -65.77 -21.47 29.67
N THR A 726 -65.39 -22.29 30.65
CA THR A 726 -65.13 -23.76 30.56
C THR A 726 -64.86 -24.49 29.21
N GLY A 727 -63.83 -25.36 29.20
CA GLY A 727 -63.66 -26.51 28.27
C GLY A 727 -62.35 -26.45 27.46
N ALA A 728 -61.28 -27.25 27.63
CA ALA A 728 -61.07 -28.71 27.80
C ALA A 728 -60.93 -29.49 26.47
N GLY A 729 -59.73 -30.04 26.17
CA GLY A 729 -59.49 -30.96 25.04
C GLY A 729 -58.02 -31.18 24.63
N ASN A 730 -57.65 -32.44 24.39
CA ASN A 730 -56.41 -32.94 23.73
C ASN A 730 -56.30 -32.47 22.25
N SER A 731 -55.24 -32.65 21.44
CA SER A 731 -53.89 -33.29 21.44
C SER A 731 -53.13 -32.70 20.20
N GLY A 732 -51.84 -32.87 19.88
CA GLY A 732 -50.76 -33.81 20.26
C GLY A 732 -50.13 -34.45 18.99
N SER A 733 -48.79 -34.56 18.90
CA SER A 733 -47.98 -35.09 17.77
C SER A 733 -48.02 -34.28 16.45
N THR A 734 -46.97 -33.93 15.67
CA THR A 734 -45.55 -34.29 15.40
C THR A 734 -45.24 -35.02 14.07
N TYR A 735 -44.16 -34.54 13.40
CA TYR A 735 -43.19 -35.22 12.51
C TYR A 735 -43.36 -35.42 10.97
N THR A 736 -42.33 -34.94 10.25
CA THR A 736 -41.52 -35.53 9.13
C THR A 736 -41.98 -35.71 7.66
N THR A 737 -41.34 -34.90 6.78
CA THR A 737 -40.33 -35.28 5.73
C THR A 737 -40.72 -35.99 4.40
N THR A 738 -39.90 -35.75 3.35
CA THR A 738 -39.94 -36.27 1.94
C THR A 738 -41.11 -35.72 1.11
N GLY A 739 -41.12 -35.60 -0.23
CA GLY A 739 -40.40 -36.17 -1.40
C GLY A 739 -41.46 -36.22 -2.53
N THR A 740 -41.22 -36.21 -3.85
CA THR A 740 -40.02 -36.38 -4.70
C THR A 740 -40.29 -35.68 -6.06
N VAL A 741 -39.35 -35.74 -7.03
CA VAL A 741 -39.44 -35.17 -8.39
C VAL A 741 -40.34 -36.00 -9.33
N ASP A 742 -41.00 -35.37 -10.31
CA ASP A 742 -41.30 -36.01 -11.61
C ASP A 742 -41.32 -35.03 -12.81
N LYS A 743 -41.58 -35.52 -14.04
CA LYS A 743 -41.02 -35.00 -15.31
C LYS A 743 -41.99 -35.03 -16.52
N ILE A 744 -41.63 -34.37 -17.64
CA ILE A 744 -42.13 -34.61 -19.04
C ILE A 744 -43.59 -34.10 -19.30
N GLN A 745 -44.07 -33.63 -20.48
CA GLN A 745 -43.59 -33.51 -21.88
C GLN A 745 -44.04 -32.20 -22.60
N THR A 746 -43.74 -32.08 -23.90
CA THR A 746 -44.02 -30.98 -24.85
C THR A 746 -45.33 -31.13 -25.67
N ASN A 747 -45.82 -30.04 -26.29
CA ASN A 747 -46.32 -30.07 -27.70
C ASN A 747 -46.54 -28.66 -28.31
N ASP A 748 -46.39 -28.57 -29.63
CA ASP A 748 -46.66 -27.39 -30.49
C ASP A 748 -48.08 -27.40 -31.08
N THR A 749 -48.61 -26.23 -31.52
CA THR A 749 -49.05 -25.96 -32.92
C THR A 749 -49.92 -24.68 -33.09
N THR A 750 -49.56 -23.81 -34.06
CA THR A 750 -50.43 -22.89 -34.86
C THR A 750 -51.34 -21.83 -34.14
N GLY A 751 -51.74 -20.68 -34.73
CA GLY A 751 -51.45 -20.01 -36.01
C GLY A 751 -52.51 -18.93 -36.37
N SER A 752 -52.23 -18.07 -37.38
CA SER A 752 -53.16 -17.20 -38.14
C SER A 752 -53.44 -15.71 -37.74
N LYS A 753 -52.71 -14.81 -38.41
CA LYS A 753 -53.14 -13.65 -39.27
C LYS A 753 -54.11 -12.54 -38.79
N LYS A 754 -53.77 -11.32 -39.27
CA LYS A 754 -54.59 -10.08 -39.52
C LYS A 754 -54.99 -9.24 -38.29
N SER A 755 -55.16 -7.90 -38.38
CA SER A 755 -54.59 -6.82 -39.23
C SER A 755 -55.28 -5.48 -38.89
N VAL A 756 -54.61 -4.31 -38.98
CA VAL A 756 -55.12 -2.99 -39.46
C VAL A 756 -54.10 -1.86 -39.15
N LEU A 757 -54.03 -0.84 -40.02
CA LEU A 757 -53.29 0.43 -39.81
C LEU A 757 -54.34 1.54 -39.46
N SER A 758 -54.02 2.73 -38.92
CA SER A 758 -53.02 3.68 -39.40
C SER A 758 -52.99 4.98 -38.56
N SER A 759 -51.92 5.77 -38.72
CA SER A 759 -51.82 7.26 -38.79
C SER A 759 -52.82 8.19 -38.08
N SER A 760 -52.43 9.38 -37.59
CA SER A 760 -51.10 10.04 -37.46
C SER A 760 -51.23 11.40 -36.71
N VAL A 761 -50.11 12.13 -36.63
CA VAL A 761 -49.93 13.53 -36.17
C VAL A 761 -49.92 13.70 -34.63
N GLY A 762 -48.85 14.21 -34.01
CA GLY A 762 -47.49 14.49 -34.49
C GLY A 762 -46.87 15.74 -33.84
N TYR A 763 -45.54 15.76 -33.65
CA TYR A 763 -44.80 17.00 -33.42
C TYR A 763 -43.34 16.88 -33.90
N GLN A 764 -42.90 17.82 -34.73
CA GLN A 764 -41.49 17.94 -35.13
C GLN A 764 -40.76 18.86 -34.13
N GLY A 765 -39.71 18.35 -33.48
CA GLY A 765 -38.87 19.14 -32.60
C GLY A 765 -37.58 18.40 -32.20
N CYS A 766 -36.46 19.12 -32.18
CA CYS A 766 -35.16 18.65 -31.65
C CYS A 766 -34.32 17.63 -32.46
N VAL A 767 -34.53 17.44 -33.77
CA VAL A 767 -33.53 16.79 -34.67
C VAL A 767 -32.97 17.80 -35.69
N ARG A 768 -32.52 18.96 -35.20
CA ARG A 768 -31.99 20.07 -36.04
C ARG A 768 -30.78 20.82 -35.46
N LEU A 769 -29.93 20.15 -34.66
CA LEU A 769 -28.71 20.76 -34.11
C LEU A 769 -27.40 19.95 -34.28
N LEU A 770 -27.45 18.74 -34.85
CA LEU A 770 -26.27 17.85 -35.02
C LEU A 770 -26.06 17.36 -36.47
N ALA A 771 -26.55 18.11 -37.46
CA ALA A 771 -26.53 17.70 -38.87
C ALA A 771 -25.97 18.77 -39.84
N GLN A 772 -25.09 19.67 -39.38
CA GLN A 772 -24.54 20.76 -40.22
C GLN A 772 -23.02 20.99 -40.11
N ILE A 773 -22.27 20.10 -39.45
CA ILE A 773 -20.79 20.07 -39.52
C ILE A 773 -20.37 18.62 -39.79
N GLY A 774 -20.13 18.27 -41.07
CA GLY A 774 -19.87 16.87 -41.43
C GLY A 774 -19.61 16.54 -42.91
N ARG A 775 -19.44 17.51 -43.81
CA ARG A 775 -19.03 17.26 -45.21
C ARG A 775 -18.13 18.37 -45.78
N GLN A 776 -16.82 18.15 -45.77
CA GLN A 776 -15.87 18.49 -46.85
C GLN A 776 -14.43 18.18 -46.42
N ARG A 777 -13.81 17.16 -47.02
CA ARG A 777 -12.39 17.12 -47.47
C ARG A 777 -11.96 15.70 -47.90
N ALA A 778 -12.26 15.39 -49.15
CA ALA A 778 -11.34 14.73 -50.08
C ALA A 778 -11.40 15.62 -51.34
N THR A 779 -10.31 15.96 -52.03
CA THR A 779 -9.07 15.22 -52.31
C THR A 779 -7.84 16.15 -52.28
N TRP A 780 -6.63 15.59 -52.33
CA TRP A 780 -5.59 15.85 -53.36
C TRP A 780 -4.40 14.89 -53.14
N ARG A 781 -3.74 14.46 -54.21
CA ARG A 781 -2.49 13.65 -54.17
C ARG A 781 -1.33 14.47 -54.73
N GLY A 782 -0.13 14.27 -54.19
CA GLY A 782 1.12 14.89 -54.64
C GLY A 782 2.16 14.78 -53.52
N GLY A 783 3.45 14.65 -53.86
CA GLY A 783 4.52 14.46 -52.88
C GLY A 783 5.88 14.96 -53.38
N ILE A 784 6.95 14.29 -52.93
CA ILE A 784 8.38 14.51 -53.26
C ILE A 784 9.16 15.46 -52.31
N ALA A 785 9.92 14.79 -51.41
CA ALA A 785 11.31 15.07 -50.98
C ALA A 785 11.72 16.23 -50.03
N SER A 786 12.89 15.97 -49.40
CA SER A 786 13.89 16.88 -48.79
C SER A 786 13.53 17.76 -47.58
N THR A 787 13.88 17.24 -46.39
CA THR A 787 14.86 17.77 -45.40
C THR A 787 15.49 19.18 -45.61
N PRO A 788 16.02 19.82 -44.53
CA PRO A 788 15.62 19.85 -43.12
C PRO A 788 15.62 21.29 -42.52
N ILE A 789 15.11 21.51 -41.30
CA ILE A 789 15.15 22.83 -40.61
C ILE A 789 15.59 22.69 -39.12
N PRO A 790 16.52 23.54 -38.61
CA PRO A 790 17.06 23.52 -37.23
C PRO A 790 16.23 24.38 -36.24
N PRO A 791 16.56 24.45 -34.92
CA PRO A 791 15.67 25.05 -33.92
C PRO A 791 15.71 26.60 -33.87
N VAL A 792 14.70 27.19 -33.23
CA VAL A 792 14.52 28.65 -33.08
C VAL A 792 14.28 29.01 -31.61
N GLU A 793 15.06 29.96 -31.10
CA GLU A 793 14.83 30.64 -29.83
C GLU A 793 14.10 31.99 -30.02
N SER A 794 13.73 32.60 -28.89
CA SER A 794 13.63 34.06 -28.68
C SER A 794 12.32 34.79 -29.00
N ALA A 795 11.79 35.40 -27.92
CA ALA A 795 11.11 36.70 -27.82
C ALA A 795 9.91 37.06 -28.73
N ALA A 796 8.80 37.39 -28.08
CA ALA A 796 7.70 38.18 -28.65
C ALA A 796 7.35 39.37 -27.74
N ALA A 797 7.16 40.56 -28.32
CA ALA A 797 6.72 41.77 -27.60
C ALA A 797 5.93 42.70 -28.54
N LYS A 798 4.91 43.37 -28.01
CA LYS A 798 3.85 44.12 -28.76
C LYS A 798 2.95 43.13 -29.54
N ILE A 799 1.67 43.37 -29.81
CA ILE A 799 1.01 44.55 -30.41
C ILE A 799 -0.48 44.54 -30.03
N LEU A 800 -1.05 45.69 -29.63
CA LEU A 800 -2.17 46.41 -30.30
C LEU A 800 -2.72 47.52 -29.39
N ALA A 801 -3.23 48.59 -29.98
CA ALA A 801 -4.01 49.63 -29.32
C ALA A 801 -5.21 50.02 -30.18
N SER A 802 -6.36 50.23 -29.56
CA SER A 802 -7.51 50.93 -30.11
C SER A 802 -8.18 51.68 -28.97
N GLY A 803 -8.48 52.96 -29.15
CA GLY A 803 -9.02 53.83 -28.12
C GLY A 803 -10.21 54.63 -28.62
N ASN A 804 -10.99 55.20 -27.70
CA ASN A 804 -11.95 56.25 -28.06
C ASN A 804 -12.35 57.15 -26.88
N LEU A 805 -12.63 58.41 -27.21
CA LEU A 805 -13.55 59.35 -26.54
C LEU A 805 -13.35 59.73 -25.04
N ALA A 806 -12.52 60.77 -24.85
CA ALA A 806 -12.92 62.13 -24.41
C ALA A 806 -13.56 62.43 -23.01
N ALA A 807 -12.97 63.46 -22.38
CA ALA A 807 -13.62 64.61 -21.70
C ALA A 807 -14.20 64.51 -20.27
N ALA A 808 -13.30 64.61 -19.28
CA ALA A 808 -13.27 65.64 -18.21
C ALA A 808 -14.53 66.07 -17.41
N ARG A 809 -14.42 66.07 -16.06
CA ARG A 809 -14.39 67.31 -15.23
C ARG A 809 -14.07 67.11 -13.73
N ARG A 810 -13.22 68.02 -13.22
CA ARG A 810 -13.09 68.55 -11.84
C ARG A 810 -12.60 67.66 -10.66
N ARG A 811 -11.81 68.34 -9.80
CA ARG A 811 -11.25 67.97 -8.48
C ARG A 811 -12.27 68.36 -7.34
N PRO A 812 -12.05 68.21 -6.00
CA PRO A 812 -10.75 67.96 -5.33
C PRO A 812 -10.65 67.17 -3.99
N GLN A 813 -9.38 66.83 -3.69
CA GLN A 813 -8.68 66.93 -2.38
C GLN A 813 -8.75 65.83 -1.31
N GLN A 814 -7.63 65.80 -0.55
CA GLN A 814 -7.30 65.05 0.67
C GLN A 814 -7.04 63.54 0.48
N GLN A 815 -5.99 62.93 1.07
CA GLN A 815 -4.90 63.47 1.89
C GLN A 815 -3.65 62.55 1.78
N GLN A 816 -2.44 63.08 1.59
CA GLN A 816 -1.20 62.36 1.90
C GLN A 816 0.05 63.27 1.99
N GLN A 817 1.05 62.78 2.74
CA GLN A 817 2.43 63.28 2.90
C GLN A 817 2.62 64.65 3.58
N GLN A 818 3.11 64.59 4.83
CA GLN A 818 3.85 65.67 5.48
C GLN A 818 5.30 65.72 4.97
N LEU A 819 5.98 66.85 5.16
CA LEU A 819 7.40 67.05 4.85
C LEU A 819 8.02 68.06 5.82
N GLN A 820 9.35 68.17 5.80
CA GLN A 820 10.24 69.02 6.62
C GLN A 820 10.57 68.50 8.03
N GLY A 821 11.83 68.57 8.50
CA GLY A 821 13.07 68.87 7.76
C GLY A 821 14.23 69.40 8.60
N ARG A 822 15.29 69.84 7.89
CA ARG A 822 16.51 70.55 8.37
C ARG A 822 17.52 69.71 9.17
N ILE A 823 18.81 70.04 9.25
CA ILE A 823 19.84 70.52 8.28
C ILE A 823 21.19 70.47 9.05
N GLY A 824 22.30 70.05 8.44
CA GLY A 824 23.62 70.02 9.10
C GLY A 824 24.80 70.02 8.12
N LYS A 825 25.65 71.04 8.16
CA LYS A 825 26.74 71.28 7.19
C LYS A 825 28.05 70.61 7.63
N ARG A 826 28.81 69.97 6.71
CA ARG A 826 30.02 70.56 6.08
C ARG A 826 30.77 69.62 5.12
N THR A 827 31.53 70.27 4.24
CA THR A 827 32.49 69.82 3.21
C THR A 827 33.95 69.95 3.74
N SER A 828 35.02 69.38 3.17
CA SER A 828 35.23 68.38 2.09
C SER A 828 36.71 67.82 2.17
N PRO A 829 37.51 67.47 1.12
CA PRO A 829 38.21 66.17 1.11
C PRO A 829 39.73 66.22 0.78
N LEU A 830 40.34 65.04 0.58
CA LEU A 830 41.46 64.84 -0.36
C LEU A 830 41.48 63.37 -0.84
N ALA A 831 42.23 63.07 -1.92
CA ALA A 831 42.16 61.79 -2.65
C ALA A 831 43.52 61.37 -3.23
N VAL A 832 43.64 60.13 -3.72
CA VAL A 832 44.57 59.74 -4.82
C VAL A 832 44.07 58.43 -5.48
N LYS A 833 44.51 58.18 -6.74
CA LYS A 833 44.12 57.05 -7.60
C LYS A 833 45.12 55.88 -7.47
N ALA A 834 44.72 54.65 -7.83
CA ALA A 834 45.13 53.97 -9.08
C ALA A 834 45.02 52.42 -9.08
N ASN A 835 44.31 51.91 -10.09
CA ASN A 835 44.62 50.76 -10.98
C ASN A 835 45.04 49.34 -10.51
N ASN A 836 44.29 48.38 -11.09
CA ASN A 836 44.73 47.17 -11.81
C ASN A 836 45.05 45.83 -11.10
N ASP A 837 44.13 44.89 -11.35
CA ASP A 837 44.31 43.59 -12.01
C ASP A 837 45.07 42.40 -11.40
N SER A 838 44.41 41.24 -11.60
CA SER A 838 44.97 39.89 -11.79
C SER A 838 45.58 39.18 -10.57
N GLY A 839 45.87 37.87 -10.76
CA GLY A 839 46.64 37.06 -9.80
C GLY A 839 45.93 35.78 -9.34
N ARG A 840 46.25 34.63 -9.97
CA ARG A 840 45.94 33.30 -9.43
C ARG A 840 47.06 32.82 -8.48
N CYS A 841 46.75 31.75 -7.74
CA CYS A 841 47.65 30.64 -7.34
C CYS A 841 48.47 30.69 -6.03
N ARG A 842 48.18 29.67 -5.21
CA ARG A 842 49.11 28.68 -4.60
C ARG A 842 50.03 29.05 -3.41
N HIS A 843 49.95 28.19 -2.40
CA HIS A 843 51.02 27.64 -1.55
C HIS A 843 52.13 28.58 -1.02
N ARG A 844 52.11 28.84 0.31
CA ARG A 844 52.90 28.15 1.35
C ARG A 844 52.43 28.67 2.73
N ASN A 845 52.17 27.85 3.76
CA ASN A 845 52.99 26.89 4.51
C ASN A 845 53.84 27.56 5.60
N GLN A 846 53.69 27.10 6.86
CA GLN A 846 54.50 27.43 8.05
C GLN A 846 54.44 28.89 8.59
N SER A 847 54.79 29.19 9.85
CA SER A 847 54.67 28.48 11.15
C SER A 847 55.10 29.42 12.30
N ASN A 848 54.48 29.32 13.50
CA ASN A 848 55.02 29.61 14.87
C ASN A 848 53.84 29.75 15.87
N ARG A 849 53.85 29.17 17.09
CA ARG A 849 54.62 29.49 18.33
C ARG A 849 54.22 30.86 18.94
N ALA A 850 53.99 31.00 20.27
CA ALA A 850 53.95 30.01 21.38
C ALA A 850 53.35 30.63 22.68
N ALA A 851 53.17 29.79 23.73
CA ALA A 851 53.05 30.15 25.17
C ALA A 851 51.78 30.94 25.62
N SER A 852 51.34 30.99 26.90
CA SER A 852 51.43 30.14 28.13
C SER A 852 50.40 30.70 29.17
N LYS A 853 50.20 30.31 30.44
CA LYS A 853 50.83 29.39 31.42
C LYS A 853 49.75 29.06 32.51
N VAL A 854 49.25 27.83 32.63
CA VAL A 854 49.61 26.79 33.64
C VAL A 854 49.58 27.21 35.13
N GLN A 855 48.63 26.62 35.87
CA GLN A 855 48.69 26.03 37.24
C GLN A 855 47.38 25.20 37.41
N GLN A 856 47.29 23.91 37.77
CA GLN A 856 47.91 23.05 38.82
C GLN A 856 47.43 23.39 40.24
N LEU A 857 47.11 22.45 41.14
CA LEU A 857 47.41 20.99 41.29
C LEU A 857 46.13 20.15 41.57
N GLY A 858 46.09 18.81 41.62
CA GLY A 858 47.09 17.73 41.47
C GLY A 858 46.39 16.40 41.11
N ASN A 859 47.06 15.42 40.46
CA ASN A 859 47.74 14.24 41.04
C ASN A 859 46.80 13.38 41.92
N VAL A 860 46.60 12.07 41.68
CA VAL A 860 47.53 10.91 41.52
C VAL A 860 46.78 9.78 40.74
N GLU A 861 47.31 8.86 39.91
CA GLU A 861 48.68 8.45 39.53
C GLU A 861 48.85 8.13 38.01
N GLN A 862 49.02 6.84 37.63
CA GLN A 862 49.56 6.28 36.36
C GLN A 862 48.70 5.04 35.94
N ALA A 863 48.42 4.65 34.68
CA ALA A 863 49.15 4.61 33.39
C ALA A 863 50.03 3.34 33.18
N PRO A 864 50.37 2.90 31.94
CA PRO A 864 49.59 2.84 30.68
C PRO A 864 49.83 1.51 29.89
N ILE A 865 49.30 1.39 28.65
CA ILE A 865 50.06 1.05 27.41
C ILE A 865 49.13 1.03 26.17
N VAL A 866 49.70 1.24 24.97
CA VAL A 866 48.98 1.54 23.72
C VAL A 866 49.51 0.72 22.54
N ALA A 867 48.63 0.24 21.65
CA ALA A 867 48.96 -0.03 20.25
C ALA A 867 47.74 0.08 19.31
N ARG A 868 47.82 0.97 18.31
CA ARG A 868 47.05 0.90 17.05
C ARG A 868 48.04 0.68 15.91
N LEU A 869 47.63 -0.03 14.86
CA LEU A 869 48.36 -0.07 13.58
C LEU A 869 47.39 0.05 12.40
N THR A 870 47.84 0.69 11.32
CA THR A 870 47.05 0.94 10.10
C THR A 870 47.91 0.91 8.83
N LEU A 871 47.52 0.03 7.90
CA LEU A 871 47.56 0.20 6.43
C LEU A 871 48.90 0.44 5.67
N SER A 872 49.40 -0.65 5.05
CA SER A 872 49.72 -0.73 3.58
C SER A 872 50.97 0.02 3.05
N PRO A 873 51.33 0.03 1.73
CA PRO A 873 50.96 -0.86 0.59
C PRO A 873 52.14 -1.23 -0.40
N ARG A 874 51.85 -2.01 -1.47
CA ARG A 874 52.57 -2.13 -2.80
C ARG A 874 53.97 -2.81 -2.90
N GLY A 875 54.21 -3.54 -4.01
CA GLY A 875 55.56 -3.97 -4.46
C GLY A 875 55.60 -5.03 -5.60
N CYS A 876 55.84 -4.61 -6.85
CA CYS A 876 55.71 -5.44 -8.07
C CYS A 876 56.91 -6.36 -8.47
N ARG A 877 56.57 -7.39 -9.30
CA ARG A 877 57.30 -7.96 -10.49
C ARG A 877 58.32 -9.12 -10.39
N VAL A 878 57.91 -10.26 -10.96
CA VAL A 878 58.49 -11.01 -12.13
C VAL A 878 59.97 -11.42 -12.16
N VAL A 879 60.24 -12.73 -12.34
CA VAL A 879 61.05 -13.35 -13.44
C VAL A 879 60.78 -14.88 -13.51
N GLN A 880 61.20 -15.52 -14.61
CA GLN A 880 60.97 -16.92 -15.05
C GLN A 880 61.86 -17.94 -14.25
N GLN A 881 61.91 -19.29 -14.47
CA GLN A 881 61.65 -20.09 -15.68
C GLN A 881 61.51 -21.63 -15.42
N GLN A 882 61.00 -22.36 -16.43
CA GLN A 882 61.21 -23.80 -16.77
C GLN A 882 60.71 -24.97 -15.87
N GLN A 883 59.53 -25.49 -16.26
CA GLN A 883 59.25 -26.87 -16.71
C GLN A 883 60.20 -28.05 -16.36
N GLN A 884 59.59 -29.20 -16.01
CA GLN A 884 59.70 -30.44 -16.81
C GLN A 884 58.45 -31.35 -16.63
N HIS A 885 58.26 -32.31 -17.54
CA HIS A 885 57.07 -33.21 -17.62
C HIS A 885 57.26 -34.51 -16.82
N GLN A 886 56.17 -35.13 -16.35
CA GLN A 886 55.68 -36.41 -16.93
C GLN A 886 54.33 -36.90 -16.35
N GLU A 887 53.51 -37.44 -17.25
CA GLU A 887 52.33 -38.31 -17.08
C GLU A 887 52.64 -39.61 -17.88
N PRO A 888 51.84 -40.70 -17.83
CA PRO A 888 50.60 -40.95 -17.08
C PRO A 888 50.63 -42.26 -16.25
N ASP A 889 49.52 -42.64 -15.61
CA ASP A 889 48.79 -43.90 -15.94
C ASP A 889 47.51 -44.11 -15.08
N GLU A 890 46.45 -44.57 -15.74
CA GLU A 890 45.20 -45.14 -15.18
C GLU A 890 45.24 -46.69 -15.42
N PRO A 891 44.39 -47.59 -14.85
CA PRO A 891 42.92 -47.45 -14.87
C PRO A 891 42.05 -48.20 -13.81
N THR A 892 40.74 -47.91 -13.83
CA THR A 892 39.56 -48.80 -13.53
C THR A 892 39.28 -49.39 -12.13
N GLY A 893 38.01 -49.32 -11.70
CA GLY A 893 37.41 -50.19 -10.67
C GLY A 893 35.95 -49.84 -10.28
N HIS A 894 34.96 -50.71 -10.59
CA HIS A 894 33.54 -50.52 -10.25
C HIS A 894 32.97 -51.69 -9.42
N ARG A 895 32.14 -51.41 -8.37
CA ARG A 895 30.71 -51.88 -8.18
C ARG A 895 30.18 -51.91 -6.71
N ARG A 896 29.21 -51.04 -6.43
CA ARG A 896 27.90 -51.22 -5.72
C ARG A 896 27.72 -52.12 -4.45
N PHE A 897 27.35 -51.45 -3.33
CA PHE A 897 26.28 -51.77 -2.33
C PHE A 897 26.29 -53.09 -1.49
N PRO A 898 25.53 -53.23 -0.36
CA PRO A 898 24.62 -52.30 0.35
C PRO A 898 24.96 -52.07 1.86
N ALA A 899 24.06 -51.43 2.63
CA ALA A 899 24.19 -51.10 4.08
C ALA A 899 23.40 -52.08 5.00
N PRO A 900 23.52 -51.99 6.36
CA PRO A 900 22.67 -51.05 7.13
C PRO A 900 23.24 -50.45 8.45
N ARG A 901 22.47 -49.48 8.99
CA ARG A 901 22.30 -48.93 10.37
C ARG A 901 23.00 -49.69 11.55
N MET A 902 23.37 -49.05 12.69
CA MET A 902 22.51 -48.16 13.51
C MET A 902 23.24 -47.35 14.64
N ARG A 903 22.80 -46.09 14.88
CA ARG A 903 22.69 -45.33 16.16
C ARG A 903 23.89 -45.00 17.11
N LEU A 904 24.02 -43.68 17.38
CA LEU A 904 23.91 -42.94 18.68
C LEU A 904 25.14 -42.21 19.31
N ALA A 905 24.81 -41.08 19.96
CA ALA A 905 25.56 -40.20 20.89
C ALA A 905 26.80 -39.43 20.33
N ILE A 906 26.70 -38.12 20.01
CA ILE A 906 26.73 -36.93 20.92
C ILE A 906 28.11 -36.72 21.59
N PRO A 907 28.69 -35.50 21.61
CA PRO A 907 28.13 -34.20 21.19
C PRO A 907 28.49 -33.79 19.76
#